data_AF-A0A537S9V7-F1
#
_entry.id   AF-A0A537S9V7-F1
#
_cell.length_a   1.000
_cell.length_b   1.000
_cell.length_c   1.000
_cell.angle_alpha   90.00
_cell.angle_beta   90.00
_cell.angle_gamma   90.00
#
_symmetry.space_group_name_H-M   'P 1'
#
loop_
_entity.id
_entity.type
_entity.pdbx_description
1 polymer ?
#
loop_
_entity_poly.entity_id
_entity_poly.type
_entity_poly.pdbx_seq_one_letter_code
_entity_poly.pdbx_strand_id
1 'polypeptide(L)'
;MPDPTTPGYEDVFLAVLSMDTYMRDSSDSIANLSNLKDQSALGNATIERDSTSFLINDQATGFFAQSYVDPNYGTIISYRGIPGLSLSEVLSPLNIARGAIDSTIQLAAQFYQQVTALSGATPFTANAIFTGHSEGGALAGIISSVYGKQAVVFDNTGFENVLSAIRSGVAADVPSTLTTFYGSVNPADDIPPIVENVRGFAVSGDIAALTRAFQNAPVATMTVGPTSPIGPIDRHNSTLTPILTYGYALVPSSNNWMDAASYFTGYLFSDPIAKALGITSAGGNDEAYFMRAEIAYSAIGTGTMPYGDTGIASLYADVGTLGDLLDDDSLTGLLDTAGKALGEIAVQFAGDQAAAANTNLSLAQGAFELDGSTLKVDLDPGEWTSTFQQADHSIARTTAVVGLGNFFNAVLSNIAVQMSSSDPTYSWTISNGAGFSAPLLKQLNEITQADIALSGGDLSAAGTPPVANDGTPGGALLVGGEGQGSITGSANGNDIIVGGSTVTTGDGNDIILAGGNPESVTVGKGNNLILADSAEMSVTLTYAGATGASGTTPGDDLVVGNSAGGDTFTFNGADKAAFTVVWGGSGDDTFDIKTTSSASSANVLLLTMSGVTASNITSLDMSALQSYVDKEFASYGSSAPMIVILNASSSDTLKYNGSVVSSPGVASSSYTFVSTTFLGDDGLRSRYKLV
;
A
#
# COMPACT_ATOMS: atom_id res chain seq x y z
N MET A 1 30.19 6.86 -24.48
CA MET A 1 28.87 6.63 -23.88
C MET A 1 29.05 5.73 -22.67
N PRO A 2 28.28 5.91 -21.59
CA PRO A 2 28.25 4.97 -20.47
C PRO A 2 27.72 3.59 -20.90
N ASP A 3 27.84 2.60 -20.00
CA ASP A 3 27.52 1.19 -20.21
C ASP A 3 26.09 0.98 -20.79
N PRO A 4 25.92 0.29 -21.92
CA PRO A 4 24.60 0.08 -22.54
C PRO A 4 23.71 -0.93 -21.78
N THR A 5 24.21 -1.54 -20.70
CA THR A 5 23.49 -2.62 -20.00
C THR A 5 22.71 -2.14 -18.77
N THR A 6 23.03 -0.97 -18.21
CA THR A 6 22.39 -0.43 -17.00
C THR A 6 22.05 1.05 -17.20
N PRO A 7 20.78 1.46 -17.03
CA PRO A 7 20.37 2.87 -17.05
C PRO A 7 21.19 3.75 -16.10
N GLY A 8 21.46 4.99 -16.49
CA GLY A 8 21.93 6.05 -15.59
C GLY A 8 20.86 7.11 -15.33
N TYR A 9 21.13 8.08 -14.44
CA TYR A 9 20.20 9.20 -14.17
C TYR A 9 19.89 10.05 -15.41
N GLU A 10 20.78 10.08 -16.41
CA GLU A 10 20.49 10.69 -17.71
C GLU A 10 19.36 9.96 -18.46
N ASP A 11 19.30 8.63 -18.35
CA ASP A 11 18.26 7.80 -18.95
C ASP A 11 16.94 7.98 -18.23
N VAL A 12 16.97 8.13 -16.90
CA VAL A 12 15.77 8.47 -16.10
C VAL A 12 15.13 9.75 -16.62
N PHE A 13 15.93 10.81 -16.80
CA PHE A 13 15.40 12.08 -17.29
C PHE A 13 14.80 11.94 -18.69
N LEU A 14 15.48 11.25 -19.61
CA LEU A 14 14.95 10.99 -20.95
C LEU A 14 13.69 10.10 -20.93
N ALA A 15 13.60 9.14 -20.01
CA ALA A 15 12.39 8.33 -19.81
C ALA A 15 11.22 9.22 -19.38
N VAL A 16 11.44 10.13 -18.41
CA VAL A 16 10.42 11.10 -17.99
C VAL A 16 10.00 12.00 -19.15
N LEU A 17 10.93 12.49 -19.99
CA LEU A 17 10.58 13.28 -21.19
C LEU A 17 9.84 12.47 -22.26
N SER A 18 10.09 11.16 -22.35
CA SER A 18 9.34 10.26 -23.23
C SER A 18 7.89 10.12 -22.77
N MET A 19 7.67 10.00 -21.45
CA MET A 19 6.34 9.99 -20.83
C MET A 19 5.65 11.37 -20.93
N ASP A 20 6.38 12.47 -20.72
CA ASP A 20 5.85 13.85 -20.70
C ASP A 20 5.17 14.23 -22.01
N THR A 21 5.64 13.69 -23.15
CA THR A 21 4.97 13.90 -24.43
C THR A 21 3.57 13.32 -24.51
N TYR A 22 3.27 12.26 -23.76
CA TYR A 22 1.90 11.79 -23.61
C TYR A 22 1.12 12.80 -22.79
N MET A 23 1.61 13.14 -21.60
CA MET A 23 0.95 14.01 -20.60
C MET A 23 0.60 15.42 -21.10
N ARG A 24 1.35 15.92 -22.09
CA ARG A 24 1.16 17.26 -22.66
C ARG A 24 0.29 17.30 -23.90
N ASP A 25 0.04 16.18 -24.56
CA ASP A 25 -0.84 16.20 -25.72
C ASP A 25 -2.31 16.36 -25.28
N SER A 26 -2.82 17.58 -25.39
CA SER A 26 -4.22 17.90 -25.11
C SER A 26 -5.25 17.11 -25.94
N SER A 27 -4.85 16.47 -27.04
CA SER A 27 -5.72 15.61 -27.86
C SER A 27 -5.81 14.17 -27.36
N ASP A 28 -4.93 13.79 -26.42
CA ASP A 28 -4.97 12.50 -25.76
C ASP A 28 -6.08 12.47 -24.70
N SER A 29 -7.02 11.53 -24.83
CA SER A 29 -8.14 11.42 -23.88
C SER A 29 -7.71 11.01 -22.48
N ILE A 30 -6.53 10.38 -22.34
CA ILE A 30 -6.01 9.86 -21.08
C ILE A 30 -4.92 10.80 -20.51
N ALA A 31 -4.51 11.84 -21.25
CA ALA A 31 -3.39 12.69 -20.86
C ALA A 31 -3.81 14.11 -20.47
N ASN A 32 -3.73 14.39 -19.17
CA ASN A 32 -3.61 15.76 -18.67
C ASN A 32 -3.39 15.77 -17.15
N LEU A 33 -2.34 16.45 -16.70
CA LEU A 33 -2.11 16.71 -15.28
C LEU A 33 -2.20 18.21 -15.00
N SER A 34 -2.96 18.59 -13.98
CA SER A 34 -3.19 20.01 -13.65
C SER A 34 -1.91 20.77 -13.40
N ASN A 35 -0.91 20.13 -12.75
CA ASN A 35 0.35 20.78 -12.38
C ASN A 35 1.30 20.99 -13.56
N LEU A 36 0.99 20.41 -14.74
CA LEU A 36 1.83 20.52 -15.95
C LEU A 36 1.35 21.59 -16.95
N LYS A 37 0.05 21.92 -16.95
CA LYS A 37 -0.59 22.74 -18.01
C LYS A 37 0.08 24.08 -18.25
N ASP A 38 0.62 24.69 -17.20
CA ASP A 38 1.22 26.03 -17.24
C ASP A 38 2.75 26.02 -17.10
N GLN A 39 3.38 24.84 -17.05
CA GLN A 39 4.82 24.74 -16.89
C GLN A 39 5.53 25.02 -18.21
N SER A 40 6.48 25.96 -18.19
CA SER A 40 7.37 26.27 -19.32
C SER A 40 8.71 25.52 -19.25
N ALA A 41 8.92 24.71 -18.22
CA ALA A 41 10.14 23.95 -17.99
C ALA A 41 9.83 22.65 -17.24
N LEU A 42 10.74 21.70 -17.35
CA LEU A 42 10.71 20.43 -16.64
C LEU A 42 12.14 20.04 -16.30
N GLY A 43 12.43 19.86 -15.02
CA GLY A 43 13.80 19.82 -14.54
C GLY A 43 14.56 21.09 -14.90
N ASN A 44 15.79 20.95 -15.40
CA ASN A 44 16.57 22.07 -15.93
C ASN A 44 16.23 22.39 -17.40
N ALA A 45 15.41 21.57 -18.06
CA ALA A 45 15.08 21.74 -19.46
C ALA A 45 13.94 22.73 -19.65
N THR A 46 14.11 23.68 -20.56
CA THR A 46 13.04 24.59 -21.00
C THR A 46 12.22 23.91 -22.09
N ILE A 47 10.90 23.98 -21.99
CA ILE A 47 9.97 23.48 -23.01
C ILE A 47 9.88 24.52 -24.12
N GLU A 48 10.17 24.12 -25.37
CA GLU A 48 10.33 25.08 -26.46
C GLU A 48 9.16 25.06 -27.46
N ARG A 49 8.97 23.97 -28.21
CA ARG A 49 7.91 23.84 -29.22
C ARG A 49 7.37 22.43 -29.29
N ASP A 50 6.08 22.31 -29.55
CA ASP A 50 5.42 21.05 -29.89
C ASP A 50 5.02 21.00 -31.38
N SER A 51 4.56 19.83 -31.83
CA SER A 51 4.10 19.64 -33.22
C SER A 51 2.93 20.56 -33.59
N THR A 52 2.06 20.91 -32.63
CA THR A 52 0.91 21.80 -32.84
C THR A 52 1.34 23.24 -33.11
N SER A 53 2.41 23.69 -32.45
CA SER A 53 3.01 25.02 -32.58
C SER A 53 3.55 25.28 -33.98
N PHE A 54 4.00 24.21 -34.66
CA PHE A 54 4.48 24.28 -36.05
C PHE A 54 3.41 23.98 -37.10
N LEU A 55 2.15 23.76 -36.68
CA LEU A 55 1.07 23.28 -37.56
C LEU A 55 1.46 21.96 -38.27
N ILE A 56 2.32 21.16 -37.64
CA ILE A 56 2.65 19.80 -38.06
C ILE A 56 1.63 18.91 -37.37
N ASN A 57 0.41 18.94 -37.89
CA ASN A 57 -0.67 18.11 -37.40
C ASN A 57 -1.21 17.23 -38.50
N ASP A 58 -1.51 15.99 -38.13
CA ASP A 58 -2.41 15.14 -38.88
C ASP A 58 -3.29 14.43 -37.86
N GLN A 59 -4.52 14.92 -37.72
CA GLN A 59 -5.50 14.37 -36.79
C GLN A 59 -5.81 12.89 -37.09
N ALA A 60 -5.57 12.42 -38.31
CA ALA A 60 -5.77 11.01 -38.67
C ALA A 60 -4.62 10.11 -38.19
N THR A 61 -3.42 10.66 -37.95
CA THR A 61 -2.27 9.90 -37.44
C THR A 61 -2.07 10.04 -35.94
N GLY A 62 -2.62 11.09 -35.32
CA GLY A 62 -2.40 11.37 -33.90
C GLY A 62 -0.94 11.75 -33.57
N PHE A 63 -0.15 12.19 -34.56
CA PHE A 63 1.25 12.54 -34.36
C PHE A 63 1.43 13.68 -33.35
N PHE A 64 2.24 13.45 -32.32
CA PHE A 64 2.64 14.46 -31.35
C PHE A 64 4.15 14.34 -31.03
N ALA A 65 4.80 15.50 -30.89
CA ALA A 65 6.21 15.61 -30.56
C ALA A 65 6.47 16.90 -29.78
N GLN A 66 7.49 16.87 -28.93
CA GLN A 66 7.90 18.01 -28.09
C GLN A 66 9.41 18.19 -28.17
N SER A 67 9.85 19.44 -28.26
CA SER A 67 11.25 19.82 -28.08
C SER A 67 11.48 20.47 -26.71
N TYR A 68 12.65 20.16 -26.15
CA TYR A 68 13.18 20.73 -24.92
C TYR A 68 14.59 21.24 -25.17
N VAL A 69 15.02 22.22 -24.38
CA VAL A 69 16.41 22.72 -24.36
C VAL A 69 16.94 22.60 -22.94
N ASP A 70 17.90 21.71 -22.75
CA ASP A 70 18.56 21.47 -21.47
C ASP A 70 20.00 22.03 -21.49
N PRO A 71 20.48 22.66 -20.40
CA PRO A 71 21.85 23.19 -20.32
C PRO A 71 22.96 22.14 -20.52
N ASN A 72 22.71 20.88 -20.13
CA ASN A 72 23.68 19.80 -20.21
C ASN A 72 23.53 18.97 -21.49
N TYR A 73 22.29 18.74 -21.95
CA TYR A 73 22.00 17.89 -23.10
C TYR A 73 21.77 18.64 -24.42
N GLY A 74 21.60 19.97 -24.38
CA GLY A 74 21.24 20.77 -25.55
C GLY A 74 19.80 20.53 -25.97
N THR A 75 19.54 20.41 -27.29
CA THR A 75 18.20 20.13 -27.80
C THR A 75 17.83 18.67 -27.55
N ILE A 76 16.68 18.42 -26.94
CA ILE A 76 16.09 17.09 -26.78
C ILE A 76 14.80 17.06 -27.58
N ILE A 77 14.61 16.02 -28.39
CA ILE A 77 13.40 15.78 -29.17
C ILE A 77 12.74 14.51 -28.63
N SER A 78 11.51 14.63 -28.16
CA SER A 78 10.72 13.50 -27.70
C SER A 78 9.52 13.30 -28.62
N TYR A 79 9.32 12.07 -29.08
CA TYR A 79 8.17 11.68 -29.88
C TYR A 79 7.20 10.85 -29.05
N ARG A 80 5.91 11.20 -29.12
CA ARG A 80 4.87 10.39 -28.52
C ARG A 80 4.61 9.15 -29.39
N GLY A 81 4.44 8.00 -28.76
CA GLY A 81 3.85 6.86 -29.45
C GLY A 81 2.33 6.97 -29.55
N ILE A 82 1.71 5.87 -29.96
CA ILE A 82 0.26 5.74 -29.94
C ILE A 82 -0.28 5.75 -28.50
N PRO A 83 -1.36 6.49 -28.22
CA PRO A 83 -1.93 6.62 -26.87
C PRO A 83 -2.79 5.41 -26.45
N GLY A 84 -3.12 4.52 -27.40
CA GLY A 84 -4.02 3.39 -27.20
C GLY A 84 -3.41 2.24 -26.40
N LEU A 85 -4.15 1.75 -25.40
CA LEU A 85 -3.77 0.63 -24.52
C LEU A 85 -4.33 -0.72 -24.99
N SER A 86 -4.92 -0.82 -26.19
CA SER A 86 -5.42 -2.10 -26.71
C SER A 86 -4.36 -2.88 -27.49
N LEU A 87 -4.50 -4.22 -27.49
CA LEU A 87 -3.63 -5.10 -28.28
C LEU A 87 -3.60 -4.73 -29.77
N SER A 88 -4.73 -4.31 -30.34
CA SER A 88 -4.81 -3.88 -31.74
C SER A 88 -4.08 -2.57 -32.01
N GLU A 89 -4.10 -1.64 -31.04
CA GLU A 89 -3.38 -0.38 -31.15
C GLU A 89 -1.89 -0.64 -31.00
N VAL A 90 -1.45 -1.33 -29.95
CA VAL A 90 -0.03 -1.58 -29.69
C VAL A 90 0.66 -2.44 -30.76
N LEU A 91 -0.10 -3.26 -31.51
CA LEU A 91 0.42 -4.00 -32.67
C LEU A 91 0.29 -3.26 -34.00
N SER A 92 -0.40 -2.11 -34.05
CA SER A 92 -0.50 -1.29 -35.27
C SER A 92 0.88 -0.83 -35.79
N PRO A 93 1.90 -0.54 -34.95
CA PRO A 93 3.26 -0.22 -35.39
C PRO A 93 4.03 -1.42 -35.97
N LEU A 94 3.43 -2.61 -36.07
CA LEU A 94 4.04 -3.75 -36.77
C LEU A 94 4.40 -3.40 -38.23
N ASN A 95 3.70 -2.45 -38.85
CA ASN A 95 4.05 -1.97 -40.19
C ASN A 95 5.42 -1.27 -40.21
N ILE A 96 5.70 -0.41 -39.23
CA ILE A 96 7.03 0.22 -39.05
C ILE A 96 8.09 -0.86 -38.84
N ALA A 97 7.83 -1.83 -37.96
CA ALA A 97 8.74 -2.95 -37.73
C ALA A 97 8.98 -3.81 -38.99
N ARG A 98 8.04 -3.83 -39.93
CA ARG A 98 8.17 -4.53 -41.24
C ARG A 98 8.80 -3.66 -42.33
N GLY A 99 9.18 -2.42 -42.02
CA GLY A 99 9.86 -1.50 -42.93
C GLY A 99 8.94 -0.59 -43.74
N ALA A 100 7.67 -0.43 -43.34
CA ALA A 100 6.79 0.55 -43.94
C ALA A 100 7.25 1.98 -43.61
N ILE A 101 7.19 2.87 -44.60
CA ILE A 101 7.42 4.31 -44.44
C ILE A 101 6.06 4.99 -44.55
N ASP A 102 5.46 5.37 -43.43
CA ASP A 102 4.16 6.04 -43.36
C ASP A 102 4.31 7.55 -43.10
N SER A 103 3.18 8.21 -42.82
CA SER A 103 3.13 9.65 -42.56
C SER A 103 3.71 10.04 -41.20
N THR A 104 3.66 9.21 -40.16
CA THR A 104 4.20 9.58 -38.83
C THR A 104 5.71 9.75 -38.88
N ILE A 105 6.40 8.90 -39.65
CA ILE A 105 7.84 9.02 -39.92
C ILE A 105 8.16 10.36 -40.61
N GLN A 106 7.36 10.75 -41.62
CA GLN A 106 7.54 12.02 -42.34
C GLN A 106 7.33 13.24 -41.44
N LEU A 107 6.28 13.21 -40.61
CA LEU A 107 5.97 14.28 -39.66
C LEU A 107 7.06 14.41 -38.58
N ALA A 108 7.61 13.30 -38.10
CA ALA A 108 8.73 13.28 -37.15
C ALA A 108 9.97 14.00 -37.70
N ALA A 109 10.31 13.77 -38.97
CA ALA A 109 11.42 14.45 -39.64
C ALA A 109 11.15 15.94 -39.86
N GLN A 110 9.94 16.30 -40.29
CA GLN A 110 9.54 17.70 -40.47
C GLN A 110 9.63 18.46 -39.15
N PHE A 111 9.20 17.85 -38.04
CA PHE A 111 9.29 18.45 -36.71
C PHE A 111 10.75 18.77 -36.34
N TYR A 112 11.66 17.79 -36.47
CA TYR A 112 13.07 18.01 -36.17
C TYR A 112 13.71 19.10 -37.06
N GLN A 113 13.34 19.15 -38.33
CA GLN A 113 13.79 20.20 -39.25
C GLN A 113 13.34 21.59 -38.82
N GLN A 114 12.08 21.74 -38.41
CA GLN A 114 11.58 23.02 -37.92
C GLN A 114 12.25 23.45 -36.62
N VAL A 115 12.47 22.52 -35.68
CA VAL A 115 13.18 22.81 -34.42
C VAL A 115 14.61 23.26 -34.69
N THR A 116 15.36 22.54 -35.52
CA THR A 116 16.76 22.92 -35.84
C THR A 116 16.86 24.25 -36.58
N ALA A 117 15.88 24.57 -37.44
CA ALA A 117 15.79 25.85 -38.13
C ALA A 117 15.63 27.04 -37.18
N LEU A 118 15.06 26.87 -35.97
CA LEU A 118 14.97 27.94 -34.97
C LEU A 118 16.35 28.48 -34.54
N SER A 119 17.34 27.58 -34.52
CA SER A 119 18.73 27.91 -34.19
C SER A 119 19.59 28.29 -35.42
N GLY A 120 19.01 28.24 -36.62
CA GLY A 120 19.74 28.42 -37.89
C GLY A 120 20.67 27.26 -38.25
N ALA A 121 20.59 26.13 -37.53
CA ALA A 121 21.35 24.91 -37.82
C ALA A 121 20.64 24.02 -38.85
N THR A 122 21.37 23.06 -39.40
CA THR A 122 20.77 21.99 -40.21
C THR A 122 20.56 20.73 -39.35
N PRO A 123 19.61 19.83 -39.70
CA PRO A 123 19.42 18.56 -39.00
C PRO A 123 20.70 17.73 -38.80
N PHE A 124 21.64 17.82 -39.74
CA PHE A 124 22.94 17.13 -39.69
C PHE A 124 23.95 17.80 -38.75
N THR A 125 23.86 19.12 -38.56
CA THR A 125 24.85 19.89 -37.77
C THR A 125 24.36 20.25 -36.37
N ALA A 126 23.04 20.29 -36.15
CA ALA A 126 22.46 20.54 -34.84
C ALA A 126 22.86 19.44 -33.84
N ASN A 127 23.13 19.83 -32.59
CA ASN A 127 23.33 18.87 -31.51
C ASN A 127 21.97 18.53 -30.90
N ALA A 128 21.52 17.30 -31.04
CA ALA A 128 20.24 16.85 -30.53
C ALA A 128 20.30 15.41 -30.01
N ILE A 129 19.55 15.15 -28.94
CA ILE A 129 19.28 13.82 -28.41
C ILE A 129 17.81 13.49 -28.65
N PHE A 130 17.53 12.27 -29.08
CA PHE A 130 16.18 11.80 -29.33
C PHE A 130 15.72 10.82 -28.25
N THR A 131 14.45 10.89 -27.90
CA THR A 131 13.81 9.91 -27.03
C THR A 131 12.35 9.69 -27.41
N GLY A 132 11.76 8.66 -26.83
CA GLY A 132 10.38 8.27 -27.08
C GLY A 132 10.09 6.88 -26.57
N HIS A 133 8.81 6.63 -26.30
CA HIS A 133 8.29 5.35 -25.86
C HIS A 133 7.49 4.68 -27.01
N SER A 134 7.49 3.34 -27.08
CA SER A 134 6.71 2.59 -28.08
C SER A 134 7.01 3.03 -29.54
N GLU A 135 5.99 3.40 -30.32
CA GLU A 135 6.16 3.97 -31.66
C GLU A 135 7.00 5.25 -31.64
N GLY A 136 6.86 6.10 -30.61
CA GLY A 136 7.69 7.28 -30.44
C GLY A 136 9.17 6.92 -30.30
N GLY A 137 9.48 5.80 -29.65
CA GLY A 137 10.83 5.24 -29.59
C GLY A 137 11.33 4.78 -30.97
N ALA A 138 10.48 4.19 -31.80
CA ALA A 138 10.82 3.87 -33.19
C ALA A 138 11.12 5.12 -34.01
N LEU A 139 10.30 6.16 -33.91
CA LEU A 139 10.51 7.46 -34.56
C LEU A 139 11.84 8.08 -34.11
N ALA A 140 12.12 8.10 -32.82
CA ALA A 140 13.39 8.56 -32.25
C ALA A 140 14.60 7.78 -32.80
N GLY A 141 14.49 6.45 -32.88
CA GLY A 141 15.52 5.59 -33.46
C GLY A 141 15.75 5.84 -34.96
N ILE A 142 14.68 6.04 -35.73
CA ILE A 142 14.75 6.32 -37.17
C ILE A 142 15.39 7.68 -37.41
N ILE A 143 14.87 8.74 -36.81
CA ILE A 143 15.34 10.12 -37.05
C ILE A 143 16.78 10.28 -36.57
N SER A 144 17.12 9.74 -35.41
CA SER A 144 18.50 9.78 -34.92
C SER A 144 19.47 9.05 -35.85
N SER A 145 19.09 7.86 -36.33
CA SER A 145 19.92 7.09 -37.26
C SER A 145 20.09 7.79 -38.61
N VAL A 146 19.06 8.43 -39.15
CA VAL A 146 19.12 9.17 -40.42
C VAL A 146 20.09 10.35 -40.34
N TYR A 147 20.05 11.11 -39.24
CA TYR A 147 20.85 12.34 -39.10
C TYR A 147 22.16 12.14 -38.30
N GLY A 148 22.50 10.91 -37.92
CA GLY A 148 23.69 10.59 -37.13
C GLY A 148 23.69 11.23 -35.75
N LYS A 149 22.56 11.13 -35.04
CA LYS A 149 22.34 11.67 -33.69
C LYS A 149 22.16 10.56 -32.68
N GLN A 150 22.17 10.91 -31.40
CA GLN A 150 21.98 9.96 -30.30
C GLN A 150 20.48 9.75 -30.02
N ALA A 151 20.11 8.52 -29.67
CA ALA A 151 18.79 8.23 -29.13
C ALA A 151 18.82 7.28 -27.94
N VAL A 152 17.94 7.56 -26.97
CA VAL A 152 17.60 6.65 -25.88
C VAL A 152 16.11 6.34 -25.99
N VAL A 153 15.79 5.08 -26.23
CA VAL A 153 14.42 4.66 -26.56
C VAL A 153 13.87 3.67 -25.53
N PHE A 154 12.58 3.77 -25.26
CA PHE A 154 11.93 3.08 -24.15
C PHE A 154 10.80 2.19 -24.68
N ASP A 155 10.81 0.90 -24.32
CA ASP A 155 9.83 -0.09 -24.79
C ASP A 155 9.54 0.06 -26.30
N ASN A 156 10.60 0.29 -27.09
CA ASN A 156 10.43 0.82 -28.43
C ASN A 156 9.88 -0.23 -29.39
N THR A 157 9.09 0.21 -30.38
CA THR A 157 8.81 -0.64 -31.54
C THR A 157 10.08 -0.82 -32.38
N GLY A 158 10.30 -2.02 -32.91
CA GLY A 158 11.40 -2.28 -33.84
C GLY A 158 11.34 -1.38 -35.08
N PHE A 159 12.48 -0.83 -35.52
CA PHE A 159 12.49 0.21 -36.57
C PHE A 159 13.55 0.03 -37.66
N GLU A 160 14.50 -0.89 -37.51
CA GLU A 160 15.65 -1.00 -38.42
C GLU A 160 15.29 -1.40 -39.85
N ASN A 161 14.19 -2.13 -40.03
CA ASN A 161 13.70 -2.47 -41.36
C ASN A 161 13.29 -1.23 -42.17
N VAL A 162 12.85 -0.15 -41.50
CA VAL A 162 12.59 1.15 -42.15
C VAL A 162 13.90 1.72 -42.68
N LEU A 163 14.96 1.68 -41.88
CA LEU A 163 16.27 2.18 -42.28
C LEU A 163 16.84 1.37 -43.46
N SER A 164 16.63 0.06 -43.49
CA SER A 164 16.96 -0.79 -44.65
C SER A 164 16.16 -0.41 -45.91
N ALA A 165 14.86 -0.15 -45.76
CA ALA A 165 14.01 0.31 -46.86
C ALA A 165 14.46 1.68 -47.41
N ILE A 166 14.86 2.60 -46.52
CA ILE A 166 15.42 3.91 -46.89
C ILE A 166 16.76 3.74 -47.65
N ARG A 167 17.68 2.91 -47.16
CA ARG A 167 19.01 2.68 -47.79
C ARG A 167 18.91 2.05 -49.17
N SER A 168 18.02 1.08 -49.32
CA SER A 168 17.90 0.28 -50.54
C SER A 168 17.15 1.00 -51.66
N GLY A 169 16.51 2.13 -51.37
CA GLY A 169 15.66 2.83 -52.32
C GLY A 169 14.45 1.99 -52.80
N VAL A 170 14.15 0.88 -52.11
CA VAL A 170 13.14 -0.13 -52.51
C VAL A 170 11.70 0.35 -52.31
N ALA A 171 11.48 1.53 -51.72
CA ALA A 171 10.18 2.18 -51.85
C ALA A 171 9.99 2.66 -53.30
N ALA A 172 9.47 1.78 -54.15
CA ALA A 172 9.06 2.10 -55.52
C ALA A 172 7.93 3.16 -55.58
N ASP A 173 7.40 3.56 -54.41
CA ASP A 173 6.49 4.68 -54.18
C ASP A 173 7.07 5.67 -53.16
N VAL A 174 8.38 5.92 -53.14
CA VAL A 174 8.92 7.10 -52.45
C VAL A 174 8.33 8.35 -53.13
N PRO A 175 7.40 9.08 -52.49
CA PRO A 175 6.95 10.34 -53.07
C PRO A 175 8.14 11.30 -53.07
N SER A 176 8.03 12.41 -53.80
CA SER A 176 8.97 13.54 -53.75
C SER A 176 9.29 14.02 -52.32
N THR A 177 8.52 13.58 -51.32
CA THR A 177 8.66 13.75 -49.87
C THR A 177 9.92 13.16 -49.23
N LEU A 178 10.74 12.32 -49.87
CA LEU A 178 12.07 11.92 -49.31
C LEU A 178 13.23 12.84 -49.74
N THR A 179 13.02 13.83 -50.61
CA THR A 179 13.91 15.01 -50.65
C THR A 179 13.90 15.75 -49.31
N THR A 180 12.87 15.54 -48.49
CA THR A 180 12.75 16.08 -47.14
C THR A 180 13.76 15.46 -46.18
N PHE A 181 14.04 14.14 -46.19
CA PHE A 181 14.93 13.54 -45.16
C PHE A 181 16.42 13.83 -45.35
N TYR A 182 16.89 14.02 -46.59
CA TYR A 182 18.32 14.16 -46.88
C TYR A 182 18.68 15.48 -47.56
N GLY A 183 17.70 16.30 -47.94
CA GLY A 183 17.97 17.42 -48.85
C GLY A 183 18.62 16.91 -50.15
N SER A 184 19.80 17.43 -50.50
CA SER A 184 20.57 17.04 -51.69
C SER A 184 21.55 15.87 -51.48
N VAL A 185 21.50 15.18 -50.34
CA VAL A 185 22.47 14.12 -49.97
C VAL A 185 21.95 12.72 -50.38
N ASN A 186 22.86 11.83 -50.81
CA ASN A 186 22.52 10.47 -51.27
C ASN A 186 22.33 9.50 -50.08
N PRO A 187 21.14 8.91 -49.87
CA PRO A 187 20.87 8.02 -48.73
C PRO A 187 21.70 6.72 -48.72
N ALA A 188 22.23 6.29 -49.87
CA ALA A 188 22.97 5.03 -50.00
C ALA A 188 24.40 5.09 -49.43
N ASP A 189 24.97 6.29 -49.29
CA ASP A 189 26.39 6.47 -48.94
C ASP A 189 26.61 6.98 -47.50
N ASP A 190 25.61 7.61 -46.87
CA ASP A 190 25.82 8.45 -45.66
C ASP A 190 24.99 8.10 -44.40
N ILE A 191 24.11 7.08 -44.39
CA ILE A 191 23.43 6.69 -43.13
C ILE A 191 24.42 5.95 -42.23
N PRO A 192 24.75 6.48 -41.03
CA PRO A 192 25.66 5.81 -40.11
C PRO A 192 25.17 4.39 -39.73
N PRO A 193 26.08 3.48 -39.35
CA PRO A 193 25.69 2.22 -38.74
C PRO A 193 24.79 2.47 -37.52
N ILE A 194 23.64 1.78 -37.47
CA ILE A 194 22.58 1.93 -36.44
C ILE A 194 23.14 1.64 -35.04
N VAL A 195 24.16 0.79 -34.98
CA VAL A 195 24.57 0.04 -33.79
C VAL A 195 25.33 0.87 -32.75
N GLU A 196 25.75 2.10 -33.06
CA GLU A 196 26.59 2.89 -32.14
C GLU A 196 25.85 4.04 -31.43
N ASN A 197 24.73 4.52 -31.95
CA ASN A 197 24.12 5.78 -31.47
C ASN A 197 22.72 5.63 -30.85
N VAL A 198 22.12 4.44 -30.91
CA VAL A 198 20.82 4.15 -30.30
C VAL A 198 21.01 3.12 -29.20
N ARG A 199 20.54 3.45 -27.99
CA ARG A 199 20.40 2.51 -26.88
C ARG A 199 18.93 2.41 -26.48
N GLY A 200 18.49 1.21 -26.15
CA GLY A 200 17.12 0.95 -25.72
C GLY A 200 17.03 0.36 -24.32
N PHE A 201 15.93 0.64 -23.63
CA PHE A 201 15.53 -0.02 -22.40
C PHE A 201 14.10 -0.52 -22.55
N ALA A 202 13.83 -1.77 -22.18
CA ALA A 202 12.50 -2.32 -22.29
C ALA A 202 12.14 -3.23 -21.12
N VAL A 203 10.89 -3.21 -20.70
CA VAL A 203 10.36 -4.06 -19.65
C VAL A 203 10.24 -5.50 -20.17
N SER A 204 10.76 -6.45 -19.41
CA SER A 204 10.71 -7.87 -19.77
C SER A 204 9.27 -8.33 -19.99
N GLY A 205 8.97 -8.85 -21.18
CA GLY A 205 7.63 -9.35 -21.51
C GLY A 205 6.63 -8.27 -21.92
N ASP A 206 7.09 -7.04 -22.20
CA ASP A 206 6.29 -6.04 -22.90
C ASP A 206 5.79 -6.57 -24.26
N ILE A 207 4.65 -6.06 -24.72
CA ILE A 207 4.02 -6.52 -25.95
C ILE A 207 4.80 -6.10 -27.22
N ALA A 208 5.59 -5.03 -27.19
CA ALA A 208 6.41 -4.58 -28.33
C ALA A 208 7.68 -5.42 -28.53
N ALA A 209 8.05 -6.29 -27.59
CA ALA A 209 9.13 -7.27 -27.74
C ALA A 209 9.01 -8.10 -29.04
N LEU A 210 7.79 -8.40 -29.49
CA LEU A 210 7.51 -9.10 -30.75
C LEU A 210 8.02 -8.34 -31.98
N THR A 211 8.03 -7.01 -31.91
CA THR A 211 8.49 -6.13 -33.00
C THR A 211 10.01 -5.95 -32.97
N ARG A 212 10.61 -5.98 -31.78
CA ARG A 212 12.07 -5.85 -31.56
C ARG A 212 12.86 -7.08 -32.00
N ALA A 213 12.22 -8.21 -32.29
CA ALA A 213 12.86 -9.40 -32.86
C ALA A 213 13.62 -9.16 -34.18
N PHE A 214 13.35 -8.03 -34.86
CA PHE A 214 13.99 -7.62 -36.10
C PHE A 214 14.98 -6.46 -35.93
N GLN A 215 15.32 -6.09 -34.69
CA GLN A 215 16.23 -5.01 -34.34
C GLN A 215 17.56 -5.57 -33.83
N ASN A 216 18.67 -4.94 -34.23
CA ASN A 216 20.03 -5.25 -33.79
C ASN A 216 20.56 -4.23 -32.76
N ALA A 217 19.99 -3.02 -32.70
CA ALA A 217 20.34 -2.01 -31.72
C ALA A 217 20.14 -2.57 -30.30
N PRO A 218 21.10 -2.34 -29.38
CA PRO A 218 21.08 -2.93 -28.05
C PRO A 218 19.87 -2.45 -27.26
N VAL A 219 19.11 -3.39 -26.70
CA VAL A 219 18.01 -3.11 -25.78
C VAL A 219 18.27 -3.86 -24.48
N ALA A 220 18.54 -3.13 -23.40
CA ALA A 220 18.65 -3.69 -22.07
C ALA A 220 17.25 -3.98 -21.50
N THR A 221 17.12 -5.10 -20.79
CA THR A 221 15.84 -5.57 -20.26
C THR A 221 15.71 -5.21 -18.79
N MET A 222 14.61 -4.55 -18.43
CA MET A 222 14.21 -4.27 -17.05
C MET A 222 13.17 -5.30 -16.59
N THR A 223 13.40 -5.98 -15.48
CA THR A 223 12.46 -6.98 -14.95
C THR A 223 11.49 -6.37 -13.94
N VAL A 224 10.27 -6.93 -13.89
CA VAL A 224 9.28 -6.65 -12.84
C VAL A 224 9.10 -7.84 -11.89
N GLY A 225 9.99 -8.83 -11.99
CA GLY A 225 9.90 -10.09 -11.25
C GLY A 225 9.05 -11.14 -11.98
N PRO A 226 9.34 -12.44 -11.75
CA PRO A 226 8.69 -13.54 -12.47
C PRO A 226 7.23 -13.76 -12.06
N THR A 227 6.84 -13.30 -10.88
CA THR A 227 5.50 -13.48 -10.28
C THR A 227 4.65 -12.21 -10.33
N SER A 228 5.12 -11.15 -10.98
CA SER A 228 4.37 -9.90 -11.09
C SER A 228 3.04 -10.10 -11.83
N PRO A 229 1.94 -9.53 -11.30
CA PRO A 229 0.60 -9.76 -11.85
C PRO A 229 0.31 -8.96 -13.12
N ILE A 230 1.18 -8.02 -13.50
CA ILE A 230 0.92 -7.12 -14.64
C ILE A 230 1.13 -7.80 -15.99
N GLY A 231 0.19 -7.60 -16.90
CA GLY A 231 0.18 -8.22 -18.22
C GLY A 231 1.10 -7.53 -19.23
N PRO A 232 1.29 -8.10 -20.44
CA PRO A 232 2.17 -7.52 -21.48
C PRO A 232 1.80 -6.09 -21.91
N ILE A 233 0.53 -5.70 -21.80
CA ILE A 233 0.06 -4.35 -22.12
C ILE A 233 0.49 -3.37 -21.02
N ASP A 234 0.28 -3.71 -19.74
CA ASP A 234 0.67 -2.88 -18.61
C ASP A 234 2.20 -2.71 -18.52
N ARG A 235 2.95 -3.76 -18.86
CA ARG A 235 4.42 -3.72 -18.98
C ARG A 235 4.91 -2.74 -20.05
N HIS A 236 4.06 -2.41 -21.01
CA HIS A 236 4.32 -1.49 -22.13
C HIS A 236 3.72 -0.10 -21.87
N ASN A 237 3.51 0.28 -20.60
CA ASN A 237 2.92 1.56 -20.25
C ASN A 237 3.99 2.65 -20.09
N SER A 238 3.81 3.78 -20.77
CA SER A 238 4.78 4.90 -20.76
C SER A 238 5.03 5.51 -19.37
N THR A 239 4.12 5.31 -18.40
CA THR A 239 4.29 5.78 -17.02
C THR A 239 5.07 4.80 -16.14
N LEU A 240 5.16 3.52 -16.52
CA LEU A 240 5.92 2.51 -15.78
C LEU A 240 7.42 2.60 -16.09
N THR A 241 7.77 2.89 -17.34
CA THR A 241 9.16 2.86 -17.80
C THR A 241 10.09 3.83 -17.06
N PRO A 242 9.71 5.09 -16.78
CA PRO A 242 10.56 6.01 -16.00
C PRO A 242 10.76 5.53 -14.56
N ILE A 243 9.74 4.92 -13.96
CA ILE A 243 9.82 4.37 -12.60
C ILE A 243 10.89 3.28 -12.54
N LEU A 244 10.80 2.28 -13.44
CA LEU A 244 11.77 1.19 -13.49
C LEU A 244 13.17 1.68 -13.87
N THR A 245 13.27 2.64 -14.80
CA THR A 245 14.56 3.23 -15.21
C THR A 245 15.26 3.87 -14.01
N TYR A 246 14.52 4.54 -13.12
CA TYR A 246 15.06 5.08 -11.87
C TYR A 246 15.60 3.98 -10.96
N GLY A 247 14.81 2.94 -10.67
CA GLY A 247 15.26 1.82 -9.83
C GLY A 247 16.52 1.12 -10.34
N TYR A 248 16.63 0.96 -11.65
CA TYR A 248 17.83 0.42 -12.28
C TYR A 248 19.02 1.37 -12.23
N ALA A 249 18.81 2.69 -12.32
CA ALA A 249 19.85 3.69 -12.18
C ALA A 249 20.42 3.79 -10.75
N LEU A 250 19.71 3.27 -9.76
CA LEU A 250 20.20 3.18 -8.39
C LEU A 250 21.22 2.03 -8.16
N VAL A 251 21.35 1.06 -9.07
CA VAL A 251 22.26 -0.09 -8.92
C VAL A 251 23.72 0.31 -9.21
N PRO A 252 24.73 -0.03 -8.37
CA PRO A 252 24.72 -1.00 -7.27
C PRO A 252 24.43 -0.40 -5.88
N SER A 253 24.10 0.90 -5.81
CA SER A 253 23.93 1.64 -4.55
C SER A 253 22.58 1.41 -3.84
N SER A 254 21.60 0.75 -4.47
CA SER A 254 20.30 0.42 -3.86
C SER A 254 20.13 -1.06 -3.55
N ASN A 255 19.58 -1.28 -2.36
CA ASN A 255 18.99 -2.46 -1.71
C ASN A 255 18.20 -3.39 -2.65
N ASN A 256 17.87 -4.59 -2.17
CA ASN A 256 17.29 -5.74 -2.87
C ASN A 256 15.87 -5.52 -3.47
N TRP A 257 15.53 -4.30 -3.94
CA TRP A 257 14.21 -3.95 -4.49
C TRP A 257 13.75 -4.87 -5.62
N MET A 258 14.69 -5.48 -6.35
CA MET A 258 14.39 -6.44 -7.41
C MET A 258 13.68 -7.69 -6.87
N ASP A 259 13.98 -8.12 -5.64
CA ASP A 259 13.30 -9.22 -4.97
C ASP A 259 11.86 -8.82 -4.57
N ALA A 260 11.64 -7.53 -4.28
CA ALA A 260 10.32 -6.96 -4.04
C ALA A 260 9.55 -6.58 -5.32
N ALA A 261 10.12 -6.69 -6.53
CA ALA A 261 9.49 -6.17 -7.75
C ALA A 261 8.08 -6.74 -8.01
N SER A 262 7.88 -8.03 -7.73
CA SER A 262 6.56 -8.68 -7.85
C SER A 262 5.53 -8.22 -6.81
N TYR A 263 5.97 -7.55 -5.75
CA TYR A 263 5.14 -7.15 -4.60
C TYR A 263 4.58 -5.73 -4.72
N PHE A 264 5.20 -4.83 -5.49
CA PHE A 264 4.71 -3.45 -5.65
C PHE A 264 4.22 -3.11 -7.06
N THR A 265 4.76 -3.75 -8.11
CA THR A 265 4.49 -3.35 -9.50
C THR A 265 3.01 -3.46 -9.91
N GLY A 266 2.26 -4.40 -9.34
CA GLY A 266 0.81 -4.50 -9.55
C GLY A 266 0.03 -3.33 -8.93
N TYR A 267 0.49 -2.80 -7.79
CA TYR A 267 -0.19 -1.73 -7.08
C TYR A 267 0.00 -0.36 -7.73
N LEU A 268 1.05 -0.18 -8.52
CA LEU A 268 1.16 0.96 -9.43
C LEU A 268 -0.05 1.08 -10.37
N PHE A 269 -0.79 -0.01 -10.62
CA PHE A 269 -1.99 -0.06 -11.46
C PHE A 269 -3.32 -0.05 -10.67
N SER A 270 -3.28 0.30 -9.39
CA SER A 270 -4.45 0.27 -8.51
C SER A 270 -5.22 1.60 -8.50
N ASP A 271 -6.38 1.64 -9.16
CA ASP A 271 -7.31 2.78 -9.05
C ASP A 271 -7.81 3.03 -7.62
N PRO A 272 -8.07 2.00 -6.77
CA PRO A 272 -8.36 2.24 -5.36
C PRO A 272 -7.30 3.07 -4.64
N ILE A 273 -6.01 2.82 -4.90
CA ILE A 273 -4.91 3.60 -4.29
C ILE A 273 -4.94 5.03 -4.83
N ALA A 274 -5.00 5.20 -6.15
CA ALA A 274 -5.03 6.54 -6.75
C ALA A 274 -6.22 7.37 -6.26
N LYS A 275 -7.40 6.75 -6.10
CA LYS A 275 -8.58 7.38 -5.50
C LYS A 275 -8.35 7.73 -4.04
N ALA A 276 -7.65 6.88 -3.28
CA ALA A 276 -7.23 7.18 -1.90
C ALA A 276 -6.17 8.30 -1.78
N LEU A 277 -5.60 8.75 -2.89
CA LEU A 277 -4.75 9.95 -2.98
C LEU A 277 -5.51 11.20 -3.47
N GLY A 278 -6.82 11.08 -3.73
CA GLY A 278 -7.64 12.18 -4.25
C GLY A 278 -7.42 12.44 -5.75
N ILE A 279 -6.70 11.55 -6.44
CA ILE A 279 -6.47 11.63 -7.88
C ILE A 279 -7.77 11.29 -8.60
N THR A 280 -8.23 12.20 -9.47
CA THR A 280 -9.45 12.03 -10.25
C THR A 280 -9.15 12.14 -11.73
N SER A 281 -9.67 11.21 -12.54
CA SER A 281 -9.61 11.28 -14.01
C SER A 281 -10.91 11.86 -14.58
N ALA A 282 -10.82 12.58 -15.71
CA ALA A 282 -12.00 13.07 -16.43
C ALA A 282 -12.70 11.90 -17.16
N GLY A 283 -13.32 10.98 -16.41
CA GLY A 283 -13.91 9.75 -16.95
C GLY A 283 -14.01 8.61 -15.93
N GLY A 284 -13.22 8.65 -14.86
CA GLY A 284 -13.30 7.74 -13.71
C GLY A 284 -12.63 6.36 -13.85
N ASN A 285 -11.80 6.14 -14.89
CA ASN A 285 -11.22 4.84 -15.24
C ASN A 285 -9.70 4.84 -15.51
N ASP A 286 -8.96 5.88 -15.11
CA ASP A 286 -7.51 6.03 -15.41
C ASP A 286 -6.72 6.67 -14.25
N GLU A 287 -7.27 6.67 -13.04
CA GLU A 287 -6.68 7.32 -11.87
C GLU A 287 -5.27 6.76 -11.57
N ALA A 288 -5.08 5.45 -11.68
CA ALA A 288 -3.78 4.84 -11.51
C ALA A 288 -2.74 5.30 -12.56
N TYR A 289 -3.17 5.64 -13.79
CA TYR A 289 -2.28 6.18 -14.82
C TYR A 289 -1.67 7.51 -14.38
N PHE A 290 -2.50 8.40 -13.81
CA PHE A 290 -2.03 9.67 -13.28
C PHE A 290 -1.16 9.48 -12.05
N MET A 291 -1.53 8.61 -11.10
CA MET A 291 -0.68 8.29 -9.94
C MET A 291 0.74 7.85 -10.35
N ARG A 292 0.86 6.93 -11.33
CA ARG A 292 2.18 6.52 -11.85
C ARG A 292 2.93 7.66 -12.50
N ALA A 293 2.24 8.51 -13.26
CA ALA A 293 2.87 9.68 -13.88
C ALA A 293 3.41 10.65 -12.83
N GLU A 294 2.65 10.95 -11.77
CA GLU A 294 3.09 11.80 -10.66
C GLU A 294 4.32 11.22 -9.96
N ILE A 295 4.31 9.93 -9.63
CA ILE A 295 5.48 9.21 -9.09
C ILE A 295 6.67 9.31 -10.06
N ALA A 296 6.47 9.04 -11.36
CA ALA A 296 7.52 9.13 -12.37
C ALA A 296 8.12 10.54 -12.49
N TYR A 297 7.31 11.60 -12.46
CA TYR A 297 7.81 12.98 -12.48
C TYR A 297 8.65 13.33 -11.25
N SER A 298 8.37 12.71 -10.11
CA SER A 298 9.18 12.90 -8.90
C SER A 298 10.60 12.33 -9.00
N ALA A 299 10.98 11.72 -10.14
CA ALA A 299 12.38 11.41 -10.44
C ALA A 299 13.24 12.63 -10.78
N ILE A 300 12.62 13.78 -11.01
CA ILE A 300 13.32 15.03 -11.32
C ILE A 300 13.76 15.68 -10.00
N GLY A 301 15.05 15.57 -9.68
CA GLY A 301 15.61 16.13 -8.44
C GLY A 301 16.19 17.55 -8.54
N THR A 302 16.06 18.25 -9.68
CA THR A 302 16.58 19.63 -9.83
C THR A 302 15.71 20.47 -10.76
N GLY A 303 15.77 21.79 -10.64
CA GLY A 303 15.04 22.70 -11.53
C GLY A 303 13.54 22.75 -11.26
N THR A 304 12.72 22.65 -12.30
CA THR A 304 11.25 22.63 -12.17
C THR A 304 10.77 21.22 -11.84
N MET A 305 10.31 21.02 -10.60
CA MET A 305 9.88 19.73 -10.04
C MET A 305 8.37 19.77 -9.76
N PRO A 306 7.51 19.53 -10.77
CA PRO A 306 6.05 19.71 -10.63
C PRO A 306 5.39 18.77 -9.61
N TYR A 307 6.08 17.69 -9.24
CA TYR A 307 5.65 16.66 -8.31
C TYR A 307 6.71 16.38 -7.24
N GLY A 308 7.55 17.37 -6.95
CA GLY A 308 8.64 17.22 -5.99
C GLY A 308 9.69 16.22 -6.44
N ASP A 309 10.50 15.72 -5.50
CA ASP A 309 11.53 14.70 -5.73
C ASP A 309 11.48 13.52 -4.75
N THR A 310 10.47 13.52 -3.87
CA THR A 310 10.38 12.57 -2.75
C THR A 310 9.67 11.27 -3.14
N GLY A 311 8.62 11.30 -3.96
CA GLY A 311 7.74 10.14 -4.19
C GLY A 311 8.43 8.89 -4.75
N ILE A 312 9.25 9.03 -5.79
CA ILE A 312 9.97 7.88 -6.35
C ILE A 312 11.14 7.44 -5.47
N ALA A 313 11.75 8.38 -4.74
CA ALA A 313 12.82 8.07 -3.82
C ALA A 313 12.30 7.22 -2.65
N SER A 314 11.16 7.63 -2.06
CA SER A 314 10.50 6.90 -0.99
C SER A 314 9.99 5.53 -1.44
N LEU A 315 9.45 5.42 -2.67
CA LEU A 315 9.07 4.13 -3.26
C LEU A 315 10.24 3.14 -3.21
N TYR A 316 11.40 3.53 -3.73
CA TYR A 316 12.56 2.64 -3.83
C TYR A 316 13.28 2.42 -2.50
N ALA A 317 13.15 3.33 -1.53
CA ALA A 317 13.57 3.08 -0.17
C ALA A 317 12.73 1.97 0.47
N ASP A 318 11.39 2.09 0.43
CA ASP A 318 10.47 1.12 1.01
C ASP A 318 10.54 -0.25 0.34
N VAL A 319 10.54 -0.30 -1.00
CA VAL A 319 10.64 -1.58 -1.70
C VAL A 319 12.04 -2.18 -1.60
N GLY A 320 13.06 -1.37 -1.34
CA GLY A 320 14.38 -1.84 -0.96
C GLY A 320 14.35 -2.58 0.37
N THR A 321 13.76 -1.96 1.40
CA THR A 321 13.54 -2.59 2.71
C THR A 321 12.71 -3.86 2.61
N LEU A 322 11.61 -3.86 1.84
CA LEU A 322 10.81 -5.06 1.59
C LEU A 322 11.61 -6.14 0.86
N GLY A 323 12.49 -5.76 -0.06
CA GLY A 323 13.39 -6.67 -0.76
C GLY A 323 14.33 -7.40 0.20
N ASP A 324 14.94 -6.66 1.13
CA ASP A 324 15.82 -7.21 2.15
C ASP A 324 15.06 -8.22 3.05
N LEU A 325 13.82 -7.92 3.43
CA LEU A 325 12.97 -8.83 4.20
C LEU A 325 12.62 -10.12 3.46
N LEU A 326 12.47 -10.05 2.14
CA LEU A 326 12.15 -11.20 1.29
C LEU A 326 13.38 -12.07 1.05
N ASP A 327 14.57 -11.47 0.88
CA ASP A 327 15.83 -12.19 0.74
C ASP A 327 16.20 -12.94 2.04
N ASP A 328 15.90 -12.34 3.19
CA ASP A 328 16.14 -12.94 4.51
C ASP A 328 15.06 -13.95 4.95
N ASP A 329 14.04 -14.25 4.12
CA ASP A 329 12.88 -15.08 4.47
C ASP A 329 12.22 -14.63 5.80
N SER A 330 12.17 -13.32 6.06
CA SER A 330 11.71 -12.75 7.34
C SER A 330 10.19 -12.69 7.48
N LEU A 331 9.45 -12.70 6.37
CA LEU A 331 7.98 -12.63 6.36
C LEU A 331 7.36 -14.02 6.54
N THR A 332 7.31 -14.51 7.78
CA THR A 332 6.84 -15.86 8.12
C THR A 332 5.67 -15.86 9.10
N GLY A 333 5.03 -17.03 9.29
CA GLY A 333 3.95 -17.20 10.27
C GLY A 333 2.77 -16.28 9.97
N LEU A 334 2.46 -15.38 10.91
CA LEU A 334 1.41 -14.37 10.74
C LEU A 334 1.66 -13.42 9.54
N LEU A 335 2.87 -13.39 8.99
CA LEU A 335 3.27 -12.52 7.88
C LEU A 335 3.36 -13.24 6.52
N ASP A 336 3.08 -14.54 6.42
CA ASP A 336 3.31 -15.42 5.24
C ASP A 336 2.64 -14.95 3.92
N THR A 337 1.77 -13.93 3.99
CA THR A 337 1.11 -13.32 2.81
C THR A 337 1.10 -11.79 2.85
N ALA A 338 1.72 -11.19 3.86
CA ALA A 338 1.64 -9.77 4.15
C ALA A 338 2.51 -8.90 3.23
N GLY A 339 3.53 -9.48 2.59
CA GLY A 339 4.47 -8.73 1.74
C GLY A 339 3.81 -7.93 0.61
N LYS A 340 2.68 -8.42 0.07
CA LYS A 340 1.95 -7.68 -0.98
C LYS A 340 1.28 -6.43 -0.41
N ALA A 341 0.70 -6.53 0.78
CA ALA A 341 0.11 -5.38 1.43
C ALA A 341 1.15 -4.34 1.85
N LEU A 342 2.37 -4.76 2.22
CA LEU A 342 3.51 -3.85 2.41
C LEU A 342 3.87 -3.13 1.09
N GLY A 343 3.95 -3.86 -0.03
CA GLY A 343 4.16 -3.24 -1.34
C GLY A 343 3.06 -2.23 -1.72
N GLU A 344 1.82 -2.46 -1.27
CA GLU A 344 0.71 -1.53 -1.44
C GLU A 344 0.87 -0.25 -0.60
N ILE A 345 1.30 -0.36 0.66
CA ILE A 345 1.62 0.79 1.53
C ILE A 345 2.73 1.63 0.88
N ALA A 346 3.81 1.00 0.42
CA ALA A 346 4.93 1.67 -0.23
C ALA A 346 4.50 2.49 -1.47
N VAL A 347 3.65 1.90 -2.33
CA VAL A 347 3.11 2.60 -3.51
C VAL A 347 2.21 3.76 -3.12
N GLN A 348 1.34 3.58 -2.12
CA GLN A 348 0.47 4.66 -1.67
C GLN A 348 1.27 5.81 -1.04
N PHE A 349 2.28 5.52 -0.23
CA PHE A 349 3.16 6.55 0.35
C PHE A 349 3.88 7.34 -0.74
N ALA A 350 4.48 6.64 -1.71
CA ALA A 350 5.13 7.24 -2.86
C ALA A 350 4.19 8.17 -3.65
N GLY A 351 2.97 7.71 -3.89
CA GLY A 351 1.92 8.50 -4.54
C GLY A 351 1.52 9.74 -3.73
N ASP A 352 1.42 9.62 -2.41
CA ASP A 352 1.12 10.73 -1.50
C ASP A 352 2.19 11.83 -1.58
N GLN A 353 3.46 11.43 -1.46
CA GLN A 353 4.58 12.36 -1.53
C GLN A 353 4.70 13.05 -2.90
N ALA A 354 4.39 12.33 -3.98
CA ALA A 354 4.35 12.90 -5.33
C ALA A 354 3.19 13.89 -5.50
N ALA A 355 1.97 13.51 -5.10
CA ALA A 355 0.77 14.35 -5.19
C ALA A 355 0.93 15.65 -4.38
N ALA A 356 1.61 15.58 -3.24
CA ALA A 356 1.96 16.71 -2.39
C ALA A 356 3.11 17.58 -2.94
N ALA A 357 3.76 17.16 -4.03
CA ALA A 357 4.96 17.75 -4.58
C ALA A 357 6.09 17.94 -3.54
N ASN A 358 6.32 16.93 -2.71
CA ASN A 358 7.22 17.01 -1.56
C ASN A 358 8.70 16.99 -1.97
N THR A 359 9.53 17.68 -1.18
CA THR A 359 11.00 17.76 -1.37
C THR A 359 11.78 17.48 -0.07
N ASN A 360 11.11 16.91 0.92
CA ASN A 360 11.71 16.64 2.21
C ASN A 360 12.54 15.34 2.17
N LEU A 361 13.85 15.48 2.41
CA LEU A 361 14.80 14.37 2.45
C LEU A 361 14.49 13.33 3.53
N SER A 362 13.79 13.66 4.62
CA SER A 362 13.41 12.64 5.61
C SER A 362 12.38 11.68 5.02
N LEU A 363 11.37 12.21 4.33
CA LEU A 363 10.29 11.44 3.71
C LEU A 363 10.78 10.64 2.50
N ALA A 364 11.90 11.04 1.89
CA ALA A 364 12.55 10.29 0.82
C ALA A 364 13.13 8.94 1.30
N GLN A 365 13.23 8.71 2.62
CA GLN A 365 13.65 7.43 3.19
C GLN A 365 12.53 6.39 3.24
N GLY A 366 11.31 6.74 2.82
CA GLY A 366 10.18 5.81 2.84
C GLY A 366 9.39 5.84 4.14
N ALA A 367 8.30 5.08 4.16
CA ALA A 367 7.51 4.82 5.36
C ALA A 367 8.07 3.64 6.19
N PHE A 368 9.02 2.86 5.66
CA PHE A 368 9.56 1.66 6.29
C PHE A 368 10.92 1.91 6.94
N GLU A 369 11.03 1.53 8.22
CA GLU A 369 12.29 1.54 8.95
C GLU A 369 12.54 0.17 9.58
N LEU A 370 13.75 -0.37 9.39
CA LEU A 370 14.21 -1.56 10.13
C LEU A 370 14.96 -1.11 11.39
N ASP A 371 14.38 -1.41 12.54
CA ASP A 371 15.00 -1.23 13.85
C ASP A 371 15.29 -2.60 14.47
N GLY A 372 16.48 -3.13 14.18
CA GLY A 372 16.86 -4.48 14.59
C GLY A 372 15.99 -5.55 13.95
N SER A 373 15.17 -6.24 14.75
CA SER A 373 14.24 -7.30 14.28
C SER A 373 12.80 -6.81 14.12
N THR A 374 12.59 -5.50 14.11
CA THR A 374 11.28 -4.86 14.00
C THR A 374 11.23 -4.06 12.71
N LEU A 375 10.22 -4.37 11.88
CA LEU A 375 9.81 -3.47 10.80
C LEU A 375 8.83 -2.47 11.38
N LYS A 376 9.20 -1.19 11.34
CA LYS A 376 8.34 -0.06 11.65
C LYS A 376 7.76 0.49 10.36
N VAL A 377 6.47 0.80 10.38
CA VAL A 377 5.74 1.41 9.27
C VAL A 377 5.11 2.71 9.78
N ASP A 378 5.57 3.83 9.22
CA ASP A 378 5.05 5.15 9.53
C ASP A 378 3.68 5.37 8.86
N LEU A 379 2.69 5.68 9.69
CA LEU A 379 1.32 5.98 9.26
C LEU A 379 0.85 7.34 9.85
N ASP A 380 1.79 8.20 10.28
CA ASP A 380 1.49 9.51 10.84
C ASP A 380 0.79 10.39 9.79
N PRO A 381 -0.43 10.87 10.05
CA PRO A 381 -1.12 11.78 9.13
C PRO A 381 -0.37 13.08 8.82
N GLY A 382 0.57 13.48 9.68
CA GLY A 382 1.47 14.61 9.43
C GLY A 382 2.47 14.36 8.29
N GLU A 383 2.79 13.11 7.98
CA GLU A 383 3.70 12.70 6.90
C GLU A 383 2.94 12.31 5.61
N TRP A 384 1.68 11.92 5.73
CA TRP A 384 0.79 11.46 4.64
C TRP A 384 -0.24 12.53 4.24
N THR A 385 0.24 13.62 3.66
CA THR A 385 -0.52 14.87 3.52
C THR A 385 -1.76 14.80 2.64
N SER A 386 -1.79 13.99 1.58
CA SER A 386 -2.93 13.92 0.65
C SER A 386 -3.94 12.83 1.02
N THR A 387 -3.43 11.71 1.55
CA THR A 387 -4.16 10.49 1.90
C THR A 387 -5.20 10.75 2.97
N PHE A 388 -4.83 11.57 3.97
CA PHE A 388 -5.72 11.88 5.09
C PHE A 388 -6.57 13.14 4.89
N GLN A 389 -6.31 13.97 3.87
CA GLN A 389 -7.11 15.17 3.59
C GLN A 389 -8.50 14.89 2.99
N GLN A 390 -8.80 13.65 2.62
CA GLN A 390 -10.07 13.30 2.00
C GLN A 390 -11.24 13.42 2.98
N ALA A 391 -12.14 14.37 2.70
CA ALA A 391 -13.16 14.84 3.62
C ALA A 391 -14.33 13.88 3.88
N ASP A 392 -14.36 12.68 3.28
CA ASP A 392 -15.47 11.74 3.50
C ASP A 392 -15.06 10.26 3.35
N HIS A 393 -14.54 9.70 4.43
CA HIS A 393 -14.45 8.24 4.60
C HIS A 393 -15.67 7.68 5.35
N SER A 394 -16.73 8.47 5.58
CA SER A 394 -17.91 8.05 6.35
C SER A 394 -18.79 7.02 5.62
N ILE A 395 -18.59 6.89 4.30
CA ILE A 395 -19.13 5.82 3.45
C ILE A 395 -18.04 4.83 2.98
N ALA A 396 -16.79 5.00 3.42
CA ALA A 396 -15.68 4.16 3.00
C ALA A 396 -15.88 2.73 3.50
N ARG A 397 -15.51 1.77 2.65
CA ARG A 397 -15.46 0.35 2.98
C ARG A 397 -14.02 -0.12 3.22
N THR A 398 -13.06 0.80 3.14
CA THR A 398 -11.61 0.57 3.18
C THR A 398 -10.95 1.66 4.02
N THR A 399 -9.78 1.36 4.56
CA THR A 399 -8.93 2.30 5.30
C THR A 399 -8.40 3.42 4.41
N ALA A 400 -7.98 4.54 5.02
CA ALA A 400 -7.35 5.66 4.32
C ALA A 400 -6.05 5.21 3.65
N VAL A 401 -5.20 4.51 4.40
CA VAL A 401 -4.08 3.74 3.84
C VAL A 401 -4.63 2.38 3.44
N VAL A 402 -4.89 2.17 2.15
CA VAL A 402 -5.52 0.95 1.62
C VAL A 402 -4.69 -0.29 1.96
N GLY A 403 -3.37 -0.18 1.82
CA GLY A 403 -2.43 -1.24 2.16
C GLY A 403 -2.47 -1.66 3.63
N LEU A 404 -2.78 -0.76 4.57
CA LEU A 404 -2.92 -1.10 6.00
C LEU A 404 -4.09 -2.06 6.23
N GLY A 405 -5.24 -1.80 5.61
CA GLY A 405 -6.40 -2.69 5.70
C GLY A 405 -6.11 -4.06 5.10
N ASN A 406 -5.42 -4.11 3.96
CA ASN A 406 -5.04 -5.38 3.34
C ASN A 406 -3.96 -6.12 4.14
N PHE A 407 -3.06 -5.39 4.81
CA PHE A 407 -2.06 -5.95 5.70
C PHE A 407 -2.72 -6.62 6.90
N PHE A 408 -3.64 -5.90 7.55
CA PHE A 408 -4.40 -6.45 8.66
C PHE A 408 -5.23 -7.68 8.23
N ASN A 409 -5.88 -7.63 7.06
CA ASN A 409 -6.60 -8.79 6.51
C ASN A 409 -5.70 -10.00 6.22
N ALA A 410 -4.46 -9.78 5.76
CA ALA A 410 -3.49 -10.86 5.55
C ALA A 410 -3.11 -11.51 6.89
N VAL A 411 -2.81 -10.70 7.91
CA VAL A 411 -2.54 -11.17 9.28
C VAL A 411 -3.73 -11.96 9.83
N LEU A 412 -4.94 -11.41 9.75
CA LEU A 412 -6.18 -12.06 10.14
C LEU A 412 -6.40 -13.40 9.43
N SER A 413 -6.12 -13.48 8.13
CA SER A 413 -6.27 -14.71 7.36
C SER A 413 -5.32 -15.80 7.87
N ASN A 414 -4.09 -15.44 8.22
CA ASN A 414 -3.09 -16.38 8.76
C ASN A 414 -3.48 -16.88 10.16
N ILE A 415 -4.06 -16.03 11.00
CA ILE A 415 -4.65 -16.44 12.29
C ILE A 415 -5.79 -17.44 12.04
N ALA A 416 -6.75 -17.10 11.18
CA ALA A 416 -7.96 -17.90 10.97
C ALA A 416 -7.70 -19.35 10.52
N VAL A 417 -6.61 -19.60 9.79
CA VAL A 417 -6.23 -20.95 9.33
C VAL A 417 -5.87 -21.87 10.50
N GLN A 418 -5.52 -21.31 11.66
CA GLN A 418 -5.12 -22.07 12.85
C GLN A 418 -6.29 -22.39 13.80
N MET A 419 -7.49 -21.85 13.52
CA MET A 419 -8.61 -21.87 14.45
C MET A 419 -9.70 -22.88 14.06
N SER A 420 -10.53 -23.28 15.03
CA SER A 420 -11.75 -24.01 14.71
C SER A 420 -12.79 -23.06 14.10
N SER A 421 -13.49 -23.53 13.06
CA SER A 421 -14.63 -22.79 12.48
C SER A 421 -15.79 -22.54 13.46
N SER A 422 -15.80 -23.22 14.62
CA SER A 422 -16.77 -23.01 15.69
C SER A 422 -16.38 -21.88 16.66
N ASP A 423 -15.15 -21.38 16.59
CA ASP A 423 -14.64 -20.38 17.54
C ASP A 423 -15.15 -18.97 17.21
N PRO A 424 -15.49 -18.17 18.23
CA PRO A 424 -15.98 -16.81 18.04
C PRO A 424 -14.93 -15.90 17.38
N THR A 425 -13.66 -16.09 17.70
CA THR A 425 -12.56 -15.34 17.10
C THR A 425 -12.42 -15.68 15.61
N TYR A 426 -12.59 -16.94 15.19
CA TYR A 426 -12.67 -17.29 13.76
C TYR A 426 -13.84 -16.56 13.09
N SER A 427 -15.03 -16.58 13.69
CA SER A 427 -16.20 -15.88 13.16
C SER A 427 -15.97 -14.37 13.06
N TRP A 428 -15.31 -13.76 14.05
CA TRP A 428 -14.95 -12.35 14.06
C TRP A 428 -13.96 -12.02 12.95
N THR A 429 -12.92 -12.83 12.80
CA THR A 429 -11.87 -12.68 11.79
C THR A 429 -12.42 -12.76 10.38
N ILE A 430 -13.23 -13.79 10.07
CA ILE A 430 -13.83 -13.95 8.73
C ILE A 430 -14.86 -12.85 8.45
N SER A 431 -15.66 -12.44 9.44
CA SER A 431 -16.65 -11.38 9.26
C SER A 431 -15.99 -10.05 8.92
N ASN A 432 -14.87 -9.72 9.58
CA ASN A 432 -14.12 -8.50 9.31
C ASN A 432 -13.25 -8.60 8.05
N GLY A 433 -12.81 -9.80 7.65
CA GLY A 433 -12.14 -10.03 6.36
C GLY A 433 -13.04 -9.86 5.13
N ALA A 434 -14.37 -9.96 5.29
CA ALA A 434 -15.36 -9.68 4.24
C ALA A 434 -15.72 -8.18 4.11
N GLY A 435 -15.11 -7.34 4.96
CA GLY A 435 -15.38 -5.91 5.09
C GLY A 435 -15.43 -5.53 6.57
N PHE A 436 -14.61 -4.56 6.96
CA PHE A 436 -14.51 -4.15 8.36
C PHE A 436 -15.84 -3.58 8.89
N SER A 437 -16.18 -3.94 10.13
CA SER A 437 -17.24 -3.24 10.85
C SER A 437 -16.90 -1.75 10.97
N ALA A 438 -17.91 -0.86 11.00
CA ALA A 438 -17.67 0.58 11.11
C ALA A 438 -16.78 0.97 12.33
N PRO A 439 -16.93 0.36 13.53
CA PRO A 439 -16.02 0.61 14.65
C PRO A 439 -14.57 0.19 14.39
N LEU A 440 -14.35 -1.00 13.81
CA LEU A 440 -13.01 -1.47 13.49
C LEU A 440 -12.37 -0.64 12.38
N LEU A 441 -13.14 -0.26 11.35
CA LEU A 441 -12.66 0.63 10.30
C LEU A 441 -12.27 2.00 10.86
N LYS A 442 -13.05 2.53 11.81
CA LYS A 442 -12.69 3.77 12.51
C LYS A 442 -11.36 3.61 13.23
N GLN A 443 -11.20 2.57 14.03
CA GLN A 443 -9.96 2.31 14.77
C GLN A 443 -8.76 2.10 13.84
N LEU A 444 -8.90 1.35 12.74
CA LEU A 444 -7.84 1.19 11.74
C LEU A 444 -7.41 2.51 11.10
N ASN A 445 -8.31 3.49 10.98
CA ASN A 445 -7.98 4.84 10.50
C ASN A 445 -7.40 5.76 11.59
N GLU A 446 -7.45 5.34 12.86
CA GLU A 446 -6.78 6.02 13.98
C GLU A 446 -5.36 5.49 14.19
N ILE A 447 -4.98 4.39 13.54
CA ILE A 447 -3.61 3.86 13.60
C ILE A 447 -2.65 4.80 12.89
N THR A 448 -1.61 5.24 13.62
CA THR A 448 -0.57 6.16 13.13
C THR A 448 0.80 5.50 13.05
N GLN A 449 0.93 4.24 13.47
CA GLN A 449 2.15 3.45 13.31
C GLN A 449 1.81 1.96 13.27
N ALA A 450 2.61 1.17 12.56
CA ALA A 450 2.58 -0.28 12.70
C ALA A 450 3.98 -0.85 12.96
N ASP A 451 4.13 -1.61 14.04
CA ASP A 451 5.37 -2.29 14.39
C ASP A 451 5.20 -3.80 14.27
N ILE A 452 6.12 -4.44 13.54
CA ILE A 452 6.01 -5.84 13.13
C ILE A 452 7.28 -6.58 13.55
N ALA A 453 7.13 -7.61 14.38
CA ALA A 453 8.24 -8.46 14.81
C ALA A 453 8.55 -9.51 13.74
N LEU A 454 9.76 -9.48 13.17
CA LEU A 454 10.15 -10.35 12.06
C LEU A 454 10.55 -11.77 12.50
N SER A 455 10.80 -12.00 13.79
CA SER A 455 11.24 -13.29 14.34
C SER A 455 10.69 -13.59 15.74
N GLY A 456 9.54 -13.00 16.09
CA GLY A 456 8.90 -13.19 17.41
C GLY A 456 9.63 -12.50 18.56
N GLY A 457 10.28 -11.37 18.27
CA GLY A 457 10.91 -10.49 19.27
C GLY A 457 9.91 -9.60 20.03
N ASP A 458 10.43 -8.87 21.01
CA ASP A 458 9.64 -7.92 21.79
C ASP A 458 9.26 -6.69 20.94
N LEU A 459 8.04 -6.19 21.15
CA LEU A 459 7.53 -4.97 20.54
C LEU A 459 7.16 -3.95 21.61
N SER A 460 7.45 -2.69 21.32
CA SER A 460 6.98 -1.58 22.15
C SER A 460 6.60 -0.42 21.24
N ALA A 461 5.32 -0.06 21.23
CA ALA A 461 4.85 1.13 20.56
C ALA A 461 5.54 2.39 21.10
N ALA A 462 5.59 3.44 20.27
CA ALA A 462 5.93 4.78 20.75
C ALA A 462 5.07 5.16 21.95
N GLY A 463 5.70 5.69 23.00
CA GLY A 463 5.02 5.97 24.27
C GLY A 463 3.78 6.84 24.11
N THR A 464 3.80 7.90 23.30
CA THR A 464 2.58 8.62 22.89
C THR A 464 2.57 8.72 21.38
N PRO A 465 1.68 8.00 20.68
CA PRO A 465 1.60 8.04 19.24
C PRO A 465 1.15 9.42 18.74
N PRO A 466 1.45 9.76 17.46
CA PRO A 466 0.89 10.93 16.78
C PRO A 466 -0.64 11.00 16.89
N VAL A 467 -1.20 12.20 16.70
CA VAL A 467 -2.65 12.40 16.70
C VAL A 467 -3.21 11.91 15.37
N ALA A 468 -4.29 11.12 15.42
CA ALA A 468 -4.98 10.67 14.22
C ALA A 468 -5.63 11.84 13.47
N ASN A 469 -5.98 11.62 12.20
CA ASN A 469 -6.50 12.68 11.33
C ASN A 469 -7.82 13.30 11.83
N ASP A 470 -8.64 12.56 12.57
CA ASP A 470 -9.88 13.08 13.17
C ASP A 470 -9.65 13.84 14.50
N GLY A 471 -8.40 14.00 14.92
CA GLY A 471 -7.99 14.68 16.14
C GLY A 471 -8.05 13.80 17.39
N THR A 472 -8.37 12.51 17.27
CA THR A 472 -8.28 11.56 18.38
C THR A 472 -6.82 11.14 18.64
N PRO A 473 -6.49 10.67 19.86
CA PRO A 473 -5.18 10.05 20.10
C PRO A 473 -4.97 8.89 19.12
N GLY A 474 -3.87 8.89 18.38
CA GLY A 474 -3.55 7.80 17.45
C GLY A 474 -3.31 6.48 18.18
N GLY A 475 -3.41 5.37 17.47
CA GLY A 475 -3.09 4.03 17.97
C GLY A 475 -1.94 3.39 17.20
N ALA A 476 -1.51 2.22 17.68
CA ALA A 476 -0.51 1.37 17.04
C ALA A 476 -1.10 0.02 16.61
N LEU A 477 -0.70 -0.46 15.44
CA LEU A 477 -0.89 -1.86 15.04
C LEU A 477 0.40 -2.63 15.38
N LEU A 478 0.34 -3.54 16.34
CA LEU A 478 1.48 -4.34 16.79
C LEU A 478 1.28 -5.79 16.39
N VAL A 479 2.15 -6.31 15.53
CA VAL A 479 2.10 -7.71 15.07
C VAL A 479 3.33 -8.47 15.55
N GLY A 480 3.17 -9.20 16.65
CA GLY A 480 4.21 -10.02 17.25
C GLY A 480 4.31 -11.42 16.63
N GLY A 481 5.13 -12.27 17.24
CA GLY A 481 5.15 -13.70 16.92
C GLY A 481 4.02 -14.45 17.65
N GLU A 482 3.61 -15.60 17.09
CA GLU A 482 2.64 -16.50 17.71
C GLU A 482 3.15 -16.98 19.09
N GLY A 483 2.55 -16.49 20.16
CA GLY A 483 2.89 -16.86 21.55
C GLY A 483 4.32 -16.52 21.97
N GLN A 484 5.01 -15.60 21.29
CA GLN A 484 6.42 -15.27 21.53
C GLN A 484 6.61 -13.75 21.67
N GLY A 485 7.53 -13.36 22.56
CA GLY A 485 7.88 -11.96 22.81
C GLY A 485 6.90 -11.25 23.75
N SER A 486 7.33 -10.10 24.25
CA SER A 486 6.53 -9.15 25.02
C SER A 486 6.11 -8.00 24.13
N ILE A 487 4.81 -7.68 24.12
CA ILE A 487 4.25 -6.56 23.37
C ILE A 487 3.76 -5.50 24.36
N THR A 488 4.19 -4.26 24.17
CA THR A 488 3.71 -3.10 24.92
C THR A 488 3.06 -2.11 23.95
N GLY A 489 1.76 -1.87 24.11
CA GLY A 489 1.01 -0.86 23.40
C GLY A 489 1.37 0.57 23.82
N SER A 490 0.73 1.51 23.15
CA SER A 490 0.84 2.94 23.32
C SER A 490 0.45 3.33 24.76
N ALA A 491 1.08 4.34 25.36
CA ALA A 491 0.64 4.78 26.69
C ALA A 491 -0.80 5.31 26.67
N ASN A 492 -1.20 5.92 25.55
CA ASN A 492 -2.57 6.30 25.26
C ASN A 492 -2.83 6.22 23.75
N GLY A 493 -3.93 5.60 23.33
CA GLY A 493 -4.27 5.35 21.92
C GLY A 493 -5.14 4.10 21.77
N ASN A 494 -5.91 3.96 20.69
CA ASN A 494 -6.69 2.73 20.47
C ASN A 494 -5.84 1.72 19.67
N ASP A 495 -5.16 0.81 20.35
CA ASP A 495 -4.22 -0.11 19.71
C ASP A 495 -4.89 -1.38 19.19
N ILE A 496 -4.26 -1.99 18.18
CA ILE A 496 -4.58 -3.34 17.72
C ILE A 496 -3.33 -4.20 17.89
N ILE A 497 -3.44 -5.23 18.73
CA ILE A 497 -2.33 -6.09 19.12
C ILE A 497 -2.60 -7.52 18.69
N VAL A 498 -1.65 -8.12 17.99
CA VAL A 498 -1.74 -9.48 17.46
C VAL A 498 -0.54 -10.31 17.93
N GLY A 499 -0.80 -11.44 18.56
CA GLY A 499 0.22 -12.36 19.06
C GLY A 499 0.86 -11.91 20.39
N GLY A 500 2.09 -12.36 20.64
CA GLY A 500 2.80 -12.10 21.89
C GLY A 500 2.52 -13.12 22.99
N SER A 501 3.52 -13.36 23.85
CA SER A 501 3.38 -14.18 25.07
C SER A 501 2.94 -13.36 26.29
N THR A 502 3.31 -12.08 26.30
CA THR A 502 2.94 -11.10 27.31
C THR A 502 2.54 -9.82 26.60
N VAL A 503 1.35 -9.31 26.88
CA VAL A 503 0.80 -8.10 26.28
C VAL A 503 0.53 -7.09 27.37
N THR A 504 0.91 -5.84 27.17
CA THR A 504 0.47 -4.69 27.98
C THR A 504 -0.17 -3.70 27.05
N THR A 505 -1.45 -3.38 27.21
CA THR A 505 -2.19 -2.60 26.21
C THR A 505 -1.92 -1.09 26.31
N GLY A 506 -1.96 -0.55 27.53
CA GLY A 506 -1.93 0.90 27.74
C GLY A 506 -3.35 1.48 27.87
N ASP A 507 -3.49 2.81 27.85
CA ASP A 507 -4.82 3.43 27.95
C ASP A 507 -5.48 3.56 26.55
N GLY A 508 -6.72 3.10 26.39
CA GLY A 508 -7.38 3.16 25.08
C GLY A 508 -8.48 2.12 24.95
N ASN A 509 -9.18 2.12 23.82
CA ASN A 509 -10.05 1.01 23.47
C ASN A 509 -9.26 0.04 22.58
N ASP A 510 -8.59 -0.91 23.21
CA ASP A 510 -7.65 -1.79 22.50
C ASP A 510 -8.31 -3.08 22.03
N ILE A 511 -7.84 -3.61 20.89
CA ILE A 511 -8.21 -4.94 20.39
C ILE A 511 -7.00 -5.85 20.50
N ILE A 512 -7.17 -6.99 21.18
CA ILE A 512 -6.11 -7.97 21.41
C ILE A 512 -6.54 -9.30 20.81
N LEU A 513 -5.78 -9.76 19.82
CA LEU A 513 -5.85 -11.10 19.25
C LEU A 513 -4.72 -11.92 19.86
N ALA A 514 -5.03 -12.59 20.97
CA ALA A 514 -4.08 -13.40 21.71
C ALA A 514 -3.83 -14.72 20.96
N GLY A 515 -2.56 -15.02 20.73
CA GLY A 515 -2.13 -16.17 19.93
C GLY A 515 -1.36 -17.24 20.69
N GLY A 516 -1.92 -18.46 20.82
CA GLY A 516 -1.21 -19.65 21.31
C GLY A 516 -1.27 -19.94 22.83
N ASN A 517 -0.11 -20.32 23.40
CA ASN A 517 0.12 -20.79 24.80
C ASN A 517 -0.26 -19.75 25.87
N PRO A 518 -0.32 -20.04 27.19
CA PRO A 518 -0.74 -19.09 28.23
C PRO A 518 -0.23 -17.65 28.04
N GLU A 519 -1.14 -16.74 27.67
CA GLU A 519 -0.87 -15.32 27.52
C GLU A 519 -1.13 -14.56 28.82
N SER A 520 -0.23 -13.64 29.15
CA SER A 520 -0.47 -12.66 30.20
C SER A 520 -0.81 -11.32 29.56
N VAL A 521 -2.04 -10.85 29.74
CA VAL A 521 -2.51 -9.55 29.25
C VAL A 521 -2.65 -8.59 30.43
N THR A 522 -1.86 -7.53 30.43
CA THR A 522 -2.04 -6.39 31.34
C THR A 522 -2.89 -5.35 30.62
N VAL A 523 -4.07 -5.10 31.17
CA VAL A 523 -5.07 -4.22 30.57
C VAL A 523 -4.98 -2.85 31.23
N GLY A 524 -4.80 -1.80 30.42
CA GLY A 524 -4.85 -0.42 30.90
C GLY A 524 -6.28 0.14 30.90
N LYS A 525 -6.43 1.46 30.81
CA LYS A 525 -7.77 2.09 30.83
C LYS A 525 -8.50 1.91 29.49
N GLY A 526 -9.80 2.22 29.46
CA GLY A 526 -10.64 2.16 28.26
C GLY A 526 -11.26 0.78 28.03
N ASN A 527 -12.05 0.64 26.97
CA ASN A 527 -12.90 -0.52 26.72
C ASN A 527 -12.18 -1.50 25.78
N ASN A 528 -11.65 -2.58 26.33
CA ASN A 528 -10.81 -3.50 25.56
C ASN A 528 -11.57 -4.74 25.10
N LEU A 529 -11.24 -5.21 23.90
CA LEU A 529 -11.72 -6.48 23.35
C LEU A 529 -10.57 -7.48 23.29
N ILE A 530 -10.69 -8.57 24.04
CA ILE A 530 -9.70 -9.65 24.07
C ILE A 530 -10.32 -10.89 23.43
N LEU A 531 -9.71 -11.33 22.32
CA LEU A 531 -10.10 -12.48 21.53
C LEU A 531 -9.01 -13.56 21.64
N ALA A 532 -9.39 -14.73 22.11
CA ALA A 532 -8.52 -15.90 22.21
C ALA A 532 -8.55 -16.74 20.93
N ASP A 533 -7.42 -17.37 20.56
CA ASP A 533 -7.33 -18.13 19.32
C ASP A 533 -7.06 -19.65 19.41
N SER A 534 -6.84 -20.19 20.61
CA SER A 534 -6.34 -21.56 20.78
C SER A 534 -7.36 -22.53 21.41
N ALA A 535 -7.12 -23.83 21.26
CA ALA A 535 -8.00 -24.92 21.71
C ALA A 535 -8.00 -25.17 23.24
N GLU A 536 -7.02 -24.62 23.97
CA GLU A 536 -6.97 -24.53 25.42
C GLU A 536 -6.28 -23.21 25.77
N MET A 537 -7.02 -22.22 26.26
CA MET A 537 -6.47 -20.92 26.62
C MET A 537 -6.09 -20.85 28.09
N SER A 538 -5.04 -20.10 28.43
CA SER A 538 -4.85 -19.61 29.79
C SER A 538 -4.49 -18.12 29.80
N VAL A 539 -5.52 -17.27 29.77
CA VAL A 539 -5.34 -15.81 29.80
C VAL A 539 -5.27 -15.30 31.23
N THR A 540 -4.22 -14.55 31.53
CA THR A 540 -4.09 -13.81 32.79
C THR A 540 -4.32 -12.32 32.54
N LEU A 541 -5.48 -11.82 32.94
CA LEU A 541 -5.82 -10.40 32.92
C LEU A 541 -5.30 -9.71 34.18
N THR A 542 -4.44 -8.72 34.01
CA THR A 542 -3.94 -7.89 35.11
C THR A 542 -4.45 -6.46 34.94
N TYR A 543 -5.30 -6.00 35.86
CA TYR A 543 -5.87 -4.65 35.81
C TYR A 543 -4.88 -3.63 36.36
N ALA A 544 -4.57 -2.59 35.57
CA ALA A 544 -3.63 -1.54 35.95
C ALA A 544 -4.10 -0.72 37.18
N GLY A 545 -3.51 -1.03 38.33
CA GLY A 545 -3.60 -0.30 39.60
C GLY A 545 -2.47 -0.67 40.56
N ALA A 546 -1.45 -1.38 40.07
CA ALA A 546 -0.39 -2.01 40.86
C ALA A 546 0.82 -1.09 41.17
N THR A 547 0.90 0.12 40.58
CA THR A 547 2.05 1.02 40.76
C THR A 547 1.67 2.51 40.77
N GLY A 548 0.76 2.94 41.64
CA GLY A 548 0.76 4.32 42.15
C GLY A 548 0.46 5.49 41.18
N ALA A 549 -0.26 5.30 40.08
CA ALA A 549 -0.78 6.41 39.26
C ALA A 549 -2.15 6.91 39.78
N SER A 550 -2.32 8.23 39.94
CA SER A 550 -3.56 8.84 40.45
C SER A 550 -4.58 9.11 39.34
N GLY A 551 -5.67 8.33 39.28
CA GLY A 551 -6.84 8.56 38.41
C GLY A 551 -7.52 7.24 38.00
N THR A 552 -8.64 6.88 38.63
CA THR A 552 -8.98 5.49 38.99
C THR A 552 -10.32 4.95 38.45
N THR A 553 -10.56 4.90 37.14
CA THR A 553 -11.64 4.03 36.61
C THR A 553 -11.16 3.30 35.35
N PRO A 554 -10.95 1.97 35.43
CA PRO A 554 -10.85 1.10 34.25
C PRO A 554 -12.09 1.20 33.36
N GLY A 555 -12.01 0.74 32.11
CA GLY A 555 -13.16 0.70 31.19
C GLY A 555 -13.89 -0.65 31.19
N ASP A 556 -14.81 -0.79 30.24
CA ASP A 556 -15.64 -1.96 30.05
C ASP A 556 -14.93 -2.97 29.12
N ASP A 557 -14.45 -4.07 29.69
CA ASP A 557 -13.67 -5.07 28.95
C ASP A 557 -14.54 -6.27 28.55
N LEU A 558 -14.35 -6.77 27.32
CA LEU A 558 -14.95 -8.01 26.82
C LEU A 558 -13.85 -9.04 26.53
N VAL A 559 -13.94 -10.19 27.20
CA VAL A 559 -13.02 -11.32 27.05
C VAL A 559 -13.75 -12.50 26.44
N VAL A 560 -13.25 -13.00 25.31
CA VAL A 560 -13.90 -14.07 24.55
C VAL A 560 -12.94 -15.24 24.39
N GLY A 561 -13.28 -16.37 25.02
CA GLY A 561 -12.59 -17.65 24.88
C GLY A 561 -13.01 -18.44 23.66
N ASN A 562 -12.55 -19.69 23.58
CA ASN A 562 -12.87 -20.57 22.47
C ASN A 562 -14.25 -21.23 22.64
N SER A 563 -14.63 -22.08 21.69
CA SER A 563 -15.90 -22.81 21.76
C SER A 563 -15.82 -24.18 22.45
N ALA A 564 -14.62 -24.74 22.57
CA ALA A 564 -14.33 -26.11 23.00
C ALA A 564 -14.22 -26.29 24.52
N GLY A 565 -13.95 -25.21 25.25
CA GLY A 565 -13.67 -25.16 26.68
C GLY A 565 -12.28 -25.67 27.04
N GLY A 566 -12.02 -25.87 28.33
CA GLY A 566 -10.68 -26.12 28.86
C GLY A 566 -9.93 -24.81 29.15
N ASP A 567 -10.60 -23.67 29.01
CA ASP A 567 -9.99 -22.36 29.14
C ASP A 567 -9.79 -22.00 30.61
N THR A 568 -8.72 -21.28 30.91
CA THR A 568 -8.45 -20.70 32.22
C THR A 568 -8.36 -19.18 32.13
N PHE A 569 -9.31 -18.50 32.73
CA PHE A 569 -9.36 -17.05 32.85
C PHE A 569 -8.91 -16.64 34.24
N THR A 570 -7.72 -16.08 34.36
CA THR A 570 -7.21 -15.54 35.63
C THR A 570 -7.38 -14.03 35.66
N PHE A 571 -8.08 -13.50 36.66
CA PHE A 571 -8.31 -12.07 36.85
C PHE A 571 -7.49 -11.57 38.03
N ASN A 572 -6.27 -11.10 37.77
CA ASN A 572 -5.36 -10.54 38.76
C ASN A 572 -5.71 -9.09 39.09
N GLY A 573 -5.98 -8.82 40.35
CA GLY A 573 -6.46 -7.51 40.79
C GLY A 573 -7.91 -7.28 40.40
N ALA A 574 -8.76 -8.31 40.46
CA ALA A 574 -10.19 -8.23 40.12
C ALA A 574 -10.96 -7.13 40.90
N ASP A 575 -10.49 -6.73 42.09
CA ASP A 575 -11.02 -5.58 42.85
C ASP A 575 -10.64 -4.22 42.25
N LYS A 576 -9.95 -4.23 41.11
CA LYS A 576 -9.61 -3.08 40.29
C LYS A 576 -10.27 -3.13 38.93
N ALA A 577 -11.01 -4.17 38.55
CA ALA A 577 -11.80 -4.15 37.33
C ALA A 577 -12.91 -3.11 37.44
N ALA A 578 -13.36 -2.51 36.33
CA ALA A 578 -14.57 -1.69 36.33
C ALA A 578 -15.77 -2.57 36.02
N PHE A 579 -15.90 -2.97 34.76
CA PHE A 579 -16.92 -3.91 34.29
C PHE A 579 -16.33 -4.84 33.24
N THR A 580 -16.05 -6.08 33.62
CA THR A 580 -15.48 -7.07 32.71
C THR A 580 -16.53 -8.13 32.42
N VAL A 581 -16.74 -8.43 31.14
CA VAL A 581 -17.59 -9.52 30.68
C VAL A 581 -16.70 -10.60 30.09
N VAL A 582 -16.93 -11.85 30.50
CA VAL A 582 -16.22 -13.01 29.96
C VAL A 582 -17.20 -14.03 29.41
N TRP A 583 -16.87 -14.59 28.25
CA TRP A 583 -17.55 -15.73 27.66
C TRP A 583 -16.52 -16.83 27.38
N GLY A 584 -16.58 -17.93 28.11
CA GLY A 584 -15.64 -19.06 27.98
C GLY A 584 -16.02 -20.11 26.94
N GLY A 585 -17.26 -20.06 26.42
CA GLY A 585 -17.76 -21.04 25.48
C GLY A 585 -18.79 -21.97 26.09
N SER A 586 -18.82 -23.21 25.59
CA SER A 586 -19.76 -24.25 26.02
C SER A 586 -19.11 -25.46 26.66
N GLY A 587 -17.77 -25.52 26.64
CA GLY A 587 -17.00 -26.57 27.31
C GLY A 587 -16.71 -26.20 28.77
N ASP A 588 -15.77 -26.94 29.37
CA ASP A 588 -15.49 -26.87 30.80
C ASP A 588 -14.38 -25.84 31.10
N ASP A 589 -14.74 -24.70 31.68
CA ASP A 589 -13.79 -23.60 31.88
C ASP A 589 -13.42 -23.35 33.35
N THR A 590 -12.28 -22.71 33.58
CA THR A 590 -11.84 -22.24 34.91
C THR A 590 -11.80 -20.72 34.95
N PHE A 591 -12.51 -20.12 35.89
CA PHE A 591 -12.45 -18.69 36.19
C PHE A 591 -11.79 -18.49 37.55
N ASP A 592 -10.58 -17.92 37.59
CA ASP A 592 -9.81 -17.67 38.81
C ASP A 592 -9.75 -16.19 39.16
N ILE A 593 -10.57 -15.79 40.13
CA ILE A 593 -10.72 -14.40 40.56
C ILE A 593 -9.70 -14.11 41.67
N LYS A 594 -8.72 -13.24 41.41
CA LYS A 594 -7.67 -12.88 42.37
C LYS A 594 -7.74 -11.40 42.71
N THR A 595 -7.94 -11.08 43.99
CA THR A 595 -7.93 -9.69 44.45
C THR A 595 -6.51 -9.25 44.87
N THR A 596 -6.24 -7.96 44.82
CA THR A 596 -4.96 -7.35 45.23
C THR A 596 -4.61 -7.61 46.69
N SER A 597 -5.60 -7.88 47.53
CA SER A 597 -5.41 -8.27 48.92
C SER A 597 -6.58 -9.10 49.43
N SER A 598 -6.35 -9.91 50.46
CA SER A 598 -7.41 -10.69 51.13
C SER A 598 -8.48 -9.85 51.82
N ALA A 599 -8.29 -8.53 51.93
CA ALA A 599 -9.28 -7.59 52.46
C ALA A 599 -10.06 -6.86 51.35
N SER A 600 -9.63 -7.02 50.09
CA SER A 600 -10.32 -6.49 48.91
C SER A 600 -11.38 -7.47 48.42
N SER A 601 -12.43 -6.95 47.78
CA SER A 601 -13.51 -7.77 47.22
C SER A 601 -13.79 -7.39 45.78
N ALA A 602 -14.14 -8.38 44.96
CA ALA A 602 -14.64 -8.20 43.60
C ALA A 602 -16.02 -8.85 43.48
N ASN A 603 -16.95 -8.22 42.78
CA ASN A 603 -18.24 -8.82 42.52
C ASN A 603 -18.15 -9.76 41.32
N VAL A 604 -18.71 -10.96 41.46
CA VAL A 604 -18.80 -11.95 40.37
C VAL A 604 -20.27 -12.24 40.11
N LEU A 605 -20.70 -12.01 38.87
CA LEU A 605 -22.06 -12.27 38.42
C LEU A 605 -22.04 -13.40 37.38
N LEU A 606 -22.73 -14.50 37.66
CA LEU A 606 -23.04 -15.51 36.66
C LEU A 606 -24.35 -15.13 35.98
N LEU A 607 -24.32 -14.90 34.66
CA LEU A 607 -25.47 -14.44 33.90
C LEU A 607 -25.73 -15.33 32.69
N THR A 608 -26.92 -15.93 32.65
CA THR A 608 -27.38 -16.68 31.47
C THR A 608 -28.15 -15.75 30.53
N MET A 609 -27.70 -15.67 29.27
CA MET A 609 -28.32 -14.88 28.21
C MET A 609 -28.64 -15.78 27.02
N SER A 610 -29.93 -16.02 26.78
CA SER A 610 -30.37 -16.78 25.60
C SER A 610 -30.21 -15.92 24.35
N GLY A 611 -29.54 -16.48 23.35
CA GLY A 611 -29.24 -15.80 22.09
C GLY A 611 -27.82 -15.26 22.00
N VAL A 612 -27.05 -15.24 23.09
CA VAL A 612 -25.59 -14.99 23.04
C VAL A 612 -24.89 -16.29 22.66
N THR A 613 -24.23 -16.29 21.51
CA THR A 613 -23.55 -17.43 20.89
C THR A 613 -22.15 -17.04 20.42
N ALA A 614 -21.33 -18.03 20.05
CA ALA A 614 -20.01 -17.79 19.45
C ALA A 614 -20.09 -16.83 18.24
N SER A 615 -21.17 -16.90 17.46
CA SER A 615 -21.34 -16.08 16.25
C SER A 615 -21.71 -14.62 16.50
N ASN A 616 -22.10 -14.22 17.72
CA ASN A 616 -22.53 -12.85 17.99
C ASN A 616 -21.98 -12.23 19.28
N ILE A 617 -21.21 -12.96 20.09
CA ILE A 617 -20.63 -12.46 21.34
C ILE A 617 -19.79 -11.19 21.13
N THR A 618 -19.06 -11.09 20.03
CA THR A 618 -18.23 -9.91 19.69
C THR A 618 -19.04 -8.70 19.23
N SER A 619 -20.35 -8.86 19.00
CA SER A 619 -21.29 -7.77 18.67
C SER A 619 -22.18 -7.38 19.85
N LEU A 620 -21.86 -7.87 21.05
CA LEU A 620 -22.61 -7.60 22.26
C LEU A 620 -22.57 -6.10 22.60
N ASP A 621 -23.74 -5.51 22.84
CA ASP A 621 -23.86 -4.13 23.32
C ASP A 621 -23.49 -4.07 24.81
N MET A 622 -22.20 -3.82 25.08
CA MET A 622 -21.64 -3.77 26.43
C MET A 622 -22.27 -2.66 27.27
N SER A 623 -22.59 -1.51 26.69
CA SER A 623 -23.23 -0.40 27.41
C SER A 623 -24.67 -0.73 27.82
N ALA A 624 -25.42 -1.42 26.96
CA ALA A 624 -26.76 -1.91 27.31
C ALA A 624 -26.70 -2.99 28.38
N LEU A 625 -25.71 -3.90 28.30
CA LEU A 625 -25.51 -4.93 29.32
C LEU A 625 -25.12 -4.32 30.66
N GLN A 626 -24.18 -3.38 30.69
CA GLN A 626 -23.79 -2.67 31.90
C GLN A 626 -24.99 -1.89 32.48
N SER A 627 -25.76 -1.19 31.65
CA SER A 627 -26.98 -0.49 32.10
C SER A 627 -28.01 -1.44 32.72
N TYR A 628 -28.18 -2.64 32.13
CA TYR A 628 -29.04 -3.67 32.70
C TYR A 628 -28.50 -4.14 34.06
N VAL A 629 -27.20 -4.40 34.14
CA VAL A 629 -26.57 -4.86 35.38
C VAL A 629 -26.66 -3.78 36.47
N ASP A 630 -26.33 -2.54 36.15
CA ASP A 630 -26.43 -1.42 37.08
C ASP A 630 -27.87 -1.21 37.56
N LYS A 631 -28.86 -1.31 36.69
CA LYS A 631 -30.27 -1.17 37.06
C LYS A 631 -30.73 -2.31 37.97
N GLU A 632 -30.49 -3.55 37.55
CA GLU A 632 -31.03 -4.74 38.20
C GLU A 632 -30.23 -5.15 39.45
N PHE A 633 -29.00 -4.66 39.58
CA PHE A 633 -28.10 -4.96 40.70
C PHE A 633 -27.57 -3.71 41.42
N ALA A 634 -28.19 -2.53 41.21
CA ALA A 634 -27.83 -1.23 41.82
C ALA A 634 -27.53 -1.30 43.33
N SER A 635 -28.29 -2.13 44.06
CA SER A 635 -28.16 -2.32 45.52
C SER A 635 -26.82 -2.90 45.98
N TYR A 636 -25.98 -3.38 45.05
CA TYR A 636 -24.66 -3.93 45.32
C TYR A 636 -23.51 -2.94 45.02
N GLY A 637 -23.87 -1.69 44.68
CA GLY A 637 -22.95 -0.60 44.40
C GLY A 637 -22.72 -0.45 42.90
N SER A 638 -23.57 0.32 42.21
CA SER A 638 -23.28 0.84 40.88
C SER A 638 -21.96 1.61 40.95
N SER A 639 -20.88 1.11 40.33
CA SER A 639 -19.44 1.50 40.42
C SER A 639 -18.49 0.55 41.17
N ALA A 640 -18.96 -0.55 41.76
CA ALA A 640 -18.06 -1.55 42.35
C ALA A 640 -17.49 -2.48 41.26
N PRO A 641 -16.22 -2.93 41.38
CA PRO A 641 -15.61 -3.87 40.45
C PRO A 641 -16.48 -5.09 40.18
N MET A 642 -16.76 -5.35 38.91
CA MET A 642 -17.64 -6.44 38.51
C MET A 642 -17.07 -7.28 37.38
N ILE A 643 -17.10 -8.60 37.57
CA ILE A 643 -16.83 -9.60 36.56
C ILE A 643 -18.13 -10.34 36.27
N VAL A 644 -18.59 -10.30 35.03
CA VAL A 644 -19.78 -11.00 34.55
C VAL A 644 -19.34 -12.19 33.72
N ILE A 645 -19.68 -13.39 34.17
CA ILE A 645 -19.42 -14.62 33.43
C ILE A 645 -20.71 -15.00 32.71
N LEU A 646 -20.67 -14.93 31.37
CA LEU A 646 -21.82 -15.22 30.53
C LEU A 646 -21.94 -16.72 30.24
N ASN A 647 -23.16 -17.24 30.40
CA ASN A 647 -23.54 -18.59 30.02
C ASN A 647 -22.67 -19.72 30.65
N ALA A 648 -22.12 -19.47 31.84
CA ALA A 648 -21.40 -20.49 32.61
C ALA A 648 -22.22 -21.77 32.80
N SER A 649 -21.55 -22.91 32.70
CA SER A 649 -22.09 -24.25 32.81
C SER A 649 -21.81 -24.87 34.19
N SER A 650 -22.46 -26.00 34.50
CA SER A 650 -22.18 -26.73 35.74
C SER A 650 -20.84 -27.45 35.77
N SER A 651 -20.19 -27.61 34.62
CA SER A 651 -18.89 -28.26 34.51
C SER A 651 -17.73 -27.27 34.62
N ASP A 652 -18.01 -25.97 34.57
CA ASP A 652 -17.03 -24.93 34.86
C ASP A 652 -16.53 -24.98 36.33
N THR A 653 -15.45 -24.26 36.58
CA THR A 653 -14.81 -24.13 37.89
C THR A 653 -14.60 -22.67 38.22
N LEU A 654 -15.22 -22.18 39.30
CA LEU A 654 -14.95 -20.86 39.86
C LEU A 654 -13.98 -20.96 41.04
N LYS A 655 -12.84 -20.27 40.94
CA LYS A 655 -11.87 -20.07 42.01
C LYS A 655 -11.88 -18.61 42.46
N TYR A 656 -11.65 -18.41 43.75
CA TYR A 656 -11.45 -17.10 44.35
C TYR A 656 -10.22 -17.14 45.26
N ASN A 657 -9.24 -16.29 44.96
CA ASN A 657 -7.94 -16.26 45.61
C ASN A 657 -7.31 -17.67 45.72
N GLY A 658 -7.37 -18.43 44.61
CA GLY A 658 -6.82 -19.79 44.49
C GLY A 658 -7.65 -20.90 45.15
N SER A 659 -8.75 -20.57 45.82
CA SER A 659 -9.64 -21.57 46.44
C SER A 659 -10.89 -21.80 45.58
N VAL A 660 -11.25 -23.07 45.33
CA VAL A 660 -12.49 -23.41 44.62
C VAL A 660 -13.68 -23.02 45.50
N VAL A 661 -14.56 -22.18 44.98
CA VAL A 661 -15.71 -21.64 45.74
C VAL A 661 -16.93 -22.54 45.59
N SER A 662 -17.12 -23.12 44.40
CA SER A 662 -18.03 -24.23 44.04
C SER A 662 -18.06 -24.32 42.50
N SER A 663 -18.42 -25.47 41.90
CA SER A 663 -18.78 -25.50 40.47
C SER A 663 -19.93 -24.52 40.21
N PRO A 664 -19.90 -23.67 39.16
CA PRO A 664 -20.97 -22.74 38.83
C PRO A 664 -22.30 -23.48 38.61
N GLY A 665 -23.10 -23.63 39.66
CA GLY A 665 -24.44 -24.19 39.53
C GLY A 665 -25.32 -23.21 38.75
N VAL A 666 -25.76 -23.59 37.56
CA VAL A 666 -26.77 -22.85 36.80
C VAL A 666 -28.07 -22.83 37.61
N ALA A 667 -28.35 -21.73 38.30
CA ALA A 667 -29.71 -21.44 38.72
C ALA A 667 -30.45 -20.96 37.46
N SER A 668 -31.28 -21.83 36.89
CA SER A 668 -31.98 -21.56 35.63
C SER A 668 -32.94 -20.39 35.75
N SER A 669 -32.62 -19.27 35.10
CA SER A 669 -33.59 -18.29 34.62
C SER A 669 -33.25 -17.92 33.18
N SER A 670 -34.21 -18.18 32.28
CA SER A 670 -34.05 -18.02 30.84
C SER A 670 -34.46 -16.60 30.42
N TYR A 671 -33.54 -15.79 29.90
CA TYR A 671 -33.88 -14.51 29.25
C TYR A 671 -33.67 -14.62 27.74
N THR A 672 -34.73 -14.48 26.95
CA THR A 672 -34.68 -14.44 25.48
C THR A 672 -34.43 -13.01 25.00
N PHE A 673 -33.27 -12.74 24.41
CA PHE A 673 -33.02 -11.49 23.70
C PHE A 673 -33.50 -11.61 22.26
N VAL A 674 -34.48 -10.78 21.86
CA VAL A 674 -34.80 -10.53 20.46
C VAL A 674 -34.47 -9.06 20.21
N SER A 675 -33.58 -8.81 19.26
CA SER A 675 -33.16 -7.47 18.85
C SER A 675 -34.38 -6.56 18.64
N THR A 676 -34.29 -5.35 19.22
CA THR A 676 -35.25 -4.22 19.27
C THR A 676 -36.21 -4.18 20.47
N THR A 677 -35.90 -3.28 21.42
CA THR A 677 -36.77 -2.65 22.47
C THR A 677 -36.93 -3.31 23.87
N PHE A 678 -36.39 -2.62 24.90
CA PHE A 678 -36.79 -2.47 26.33
C PHE A 678 -37.32 -3.63 27.23
N LEU A 679 -36.65 -3.76 28.40
CA LEU A 679 -37.00 -4.14 29.81
C LEU A 679 -38.24 -5.01 30.20
N GLY A 680 -38.04 -5.97 31.13
CA GLY A 680 -39.01 -6.34 32.21
C GLY A 680 -38.99 -7.80 32.75
N ASP A 681 -38.93 -7.94 34.11
CA ASP A 681 -39.28 -9.02 35.10
C ASP A 681 -39.41 -10.50 34.66
N ASP A 682 -39.00 -11.55 35.39
CA ASP A 682 -38.73 -11.78 36.83
C ASP A 682 -38.02 -13.15 36.96
N GLY A 683 -37.15 -13.38 37.97
CA GLY A 683 -36.83 -14.74 38.46
C GLY A 683 -35.36 -15.14 38.69
N LEU A 684 -35.01 -15.36 39.96
CA LEU A 684 -33.90 -16.15 40.57
C LEU A 684 -32.57 -16.36 39.81
N ARG A 685 -31.51 -15.78 40.40
CA ARG A 685 -30.11 -15.76 39.97
C ARG A 685 -29.22 -16.41 41.03
N SER A 686 -28.26 -17.27 40.67
CA SER A 686 -27.22 -17.72 41.59
C SER A 686 -26.19 -16.60 41.79
N ARG A 687 -25.81 -16.34 43.05
CA ARG A 687 -25.00 -15.19 43.44
C ARG A 687 -23.91 -15.62 44.41
N TYR A 688 -22.72 -15.05 44.26
CA TYR A 688 -21.64 -15.16 45.24
C TYR A 688 -21.10 -13.76 45.53
N LYS A 689 -21.40 -13.22 46.71
CA LYS A 689 -20.67 -12.08 47.27
C LYS A 689 -19.54 -12.66 48.10
N LEU A 690 -18.33 -12.65 47.57
CA LEU A 690 -17.16 -13.21 48.23
C LEU A 690 -16.51 -12.08 49.03
N VAL A 691 -16.63 -12.19 50.37
CA VAL A 691 -16.08 -11.22 51.34
C VAL A 691 -14.72 -11.70 51.81
#